data_AF-A0A2E0X1B7-F1
#
_entry.id   AF-A0A2E0X1B7-F1
#
_cell.length_a   1.000
_cell.length_b   1.000
_cell.length_c   1.000
_cell.angle_alpha   90.00
_cell.angle_beta   90.00
_cell.angle_gamma   90.00
#
_symmetry.space_group_name_H-M   'P 1'
#
loop_
_entity.id
_entity.type
_entity.pdbx_description
1 polymer ?
#
loop_
_entity_poly.entity_id
_entity_poly.type
_entity_poly.pdbx_seq_one_letter_code
_entity_poly.pdbx_strand_id
1 'polypeptide(L)'
;MPTCYTRKFSMPRLRRILFGLTLALIAGGGSGSAWGVITLTGDFDEGSLKSYAVNGSTISLVGRDTYAGSGHFLGGGAWRWLYFKASGVQDQRPTFTISRDFAGDRTPGPHELTDHEMVYSYDGETWQFFDSNALGASDFTFSNFRAFTQDDVYVAYALPYSYGQSVAHAQSVLGTPWAMPTASGDVNGVIGQSPAGTDELGRSIPALDLYAYRVSNPATDGAPKRRALLTTGQHAGETLGVRTMEGLVDWLVSNDPRAAALRDRAEFFVYPLLNASGRYAGLSRAMLDSPNSDSNGFWDPTEWQSRPEQRTLGEAMLADVNPPGTSTLDLAIDFHSSVPDYEIAGPNGEGAGGRDDWGYVKTNQGDHLDPFWLALRALQPNVLEVSSGGGSNTTIGFAENYLNADIDITFENQFAISRPASYYSDLGANFGLAMYQAWVQVAAPLAGDFDEDGEGDAADLAAWQAGFGLDGAEHWQGDANSDGAVRGGDFLAWQQQAGQSSAAAAVPEPSGLLASLLVAAPLLAVRLRLVWSAFLPTIVATGHRSARRFPHSSSLPDDLAMSTLPLMGRAFAAAMFLAAPVMAQRTHPPMAAEIVAVERIWDAAPHFAFTDLLRWRDRWYCGFREGQRHVGDQGRLRIIASDDGQAWNSVALLELADFDLRDAALSITPDGRLMVLGGARQLGVPRPATGTFACFSDDGREFSPPKIVISPGRWLWRVTWHEGVAYGVSYSTPAPPAATALLTTRDGRSFSERVPELLAQGRPTEGVIRFAADGTAVCLQRRDGAPADRSAFLGIASPPYDTWQWSDLGQYLGGPNLIATPAGQWLAAGRTLDADGAHTTLGVVELDTKSFAPLVRLPSGGDTSYPGLAWHDGLLWMSYYSSHEAGTCVYLAKLRITE
;
A
#
# COMPACT_ATOMS: atom_id res chain seq x y z
N MET A 1 16.10 -0.13 76.20
CA MET A 1 15.27 -0.41 77.40
C MET A 1 15.40 0.77 78.34
N PRO A 2 14.37 1.27 79.06
CA PRO A 2 12.99 0.74 79.31
C PRO A 2 11.89 1.58 78.59
N THR A 3 10.83 1.02 77.97
CA THR A 3 9.47 0.62 78.48
C THR A 3 8.67 1.75 79.15
N CYS A 4 7.36 1.97 78.97
CA CYS A 4 6.26 1.50 78.11
C CYS A 4 5.00 2.31 78.57
N TYR A 5 4.07 2.70 77.69
CA TYR A 5 2.62 2.38 77.79
C TYR A 5 1.75 3.12 76.75
N THR A 6 0.81 2.33 76.22
CA THR A 6 -0.19 2.47 75.16
C THR A 6 -1.15 3.67 75.18
N ARG A 7 -1.60 4.11 74.00
CA ARG A 7 -3.06 4.24 73.66
C ARG A 7 -3.34 4.31 72.15
N LYS A 8 -4.49 3.73 71.82
CA LYS A 8 -5.11 3.45 70.52
C LYS A 8 -5.25 4.66 69.58
N PHE A 9 -4.94 4.49 68.29
CA PHE A 9 -5.43 5.35 67.21
C PHE A 9 -6.55 4.64 66.44
N SER A 10 -7.68 5.34 66.31
CA SER A 10 -8.82 4.98 65.46
C SER A 10 -8.79 5.89 64.23
N MET A 11 -9.00 5.31 63.05
CA MET A 11 -9.06 5.97 61.74
C MET A 11 -10.07 7.13 61.68
N PRO A 12 -9.80 8.13 60.83
CA PRO A 12 -10.83 8.76 60.01
C PRO A 12 -10.58 8.50 58.51
N ARG A 13 -11.69 8.30 57.81
CA ARG A 13 -11.82 7.90 56.41
C ARG A 13 -11.22 8.93 55.45
N LEU A 14 -10.48 8.43 54.44
CA LEU A 14 -10.15 9.16 53.22
C LEU A 14 -11.42 9.67 52.53
N ARG A 15 -11.47 10.97 52.22
CA ARG A 15 -12.30 11.52 51.14
C ARG A 15 -11.38 12.10 50.09
N ARG A 16 -11.43 11.50 48.89
CA ARG A 16 -10.86 12.02 47.65
C ARG A 16 -11.46 13.40 47.36
N ILE A 17 -10.63 14.40 47.10
CA ILE A 17 -11.05 15.70 46.56
C ILE A 17 -10.82 15.63 45.05
N LEU A 18 -11.90 15.50 44.29
CA LEU A 18 -11.94 15.76 42.85
C LEU A 18 -12.04 17.28 42.67
N PHE A 19 -11.11 17.89 41.94
CA PHE A 19 -11.30 19.21 41.35
C PHE A 19 -11.91 19.01 39.96
N GLY A 20 -13.21 19.30 39.83
CA GLY A 20 -13.89 19.49 38.55
C GLY A 20 -14.47 20.89 38.56
N LEU A 21 -14.04 21.73 37.63
CA LEU A 21 -14.49 23.11 37.51
C LEU A 21 -15.08 23.29 36.11
N THR A 22 -16.40 23.14 36.02
CA THR A 22 -17.19 23.57 34.86
C THR A 22 -18.55 24.04 35.36
N LEU A 23 -18.79 25.35 35.25
CA LEU A 23 -20.11 25.94 35.49
C LEU A 23 -20.36 27.02 34.43
N ALA A 24 -21.33 26.76 33.55
CA ALA A 24 -22.11 27.80 32.91
C ALA A 24 -23.49 27.21 32.59
N LEU A 25 -24.48 27.63 33.37
CA LEU A 25 -25.89 27.27 33.25
C LEU A 25 -26.65 28.58 33.04
N ILE A 26 -27.19 28.82 31.84
CA ILE A 26 -28.29 29.77 31.63
C ILE A 26 -29.32 29.08 30.75
N ALA A 27 -30.49 28.80 31.34
CA ALA A 27 -31.65 28.26 30.67
C ALA A 27 -32.47 29.39 30.04
N GLY A 28 -32.81 29.24 28.75
CA GLY A 28 -33.84 29.99 28.05
C GLY A 28 -34.62 29.02 27.16
N GLY A 29 -35.90 28.81 27.45
CA GLY A 29 -36.72 27.75 26.87
C GLY A 29 -37.04 27.93 25.39
N GLY A 30 -36.92 26.82 24.65
CA GLY A 30 -37.43 26.61 23.31
C GLY A 30 -37.40 25.12 23.01
N SER A 31 -38.52 24.55 22.57
CA SER A 31 -38.67 23.12 22.26
C SER A 31 -37.78 22.73 21.08
N GLY A 32 -36.57 22.25 21.37
CA GLY A 32 -35.67 21.55 20.46
C GLY A 32 -35.22 20.25 21.13
N SER A 33 -34.99 19.20 20.35
CA SER A 33 -34.37 17.96 20.80
C SER A 33 -33.15 18.26 21.67
N ALA A 34 -33.15 17.79 22.92
CA ALA A 34 -32.07 18.03 23.86
C ALA A 34 -30.79 17.37 23.32
N TRP A 35 -29.83 18.18 22.88
CA TRP A 35 -28.47 17.71 22.62
C TRP A 35 -27.90 17.16 23.93
N GLY A 36 -27.26 15.98 23.88
CA GLY A 36 -26.46 15.50 25.00
C GLY A 36 -25.38 16.53 25.35
N VAL A 37 -24.89 16.52 26.60
CA VAL A 37 -23.79 17.41 26.98
C VAL A 37 -22.52 16.92 26.28
N ILE A 38 -22.12 17.59 25.19
CA ILE A 38 -20.86 17.30 24.50
C ILE A 38 -19.69 17.77 25.37
N THR A 39 -18.73 16.88 25.60
CA THR A 39 -17.49 17.21 26.33
C THR A 39 -16.27 16.83 25.52
N LEU A 40 -15.27 17.70 25.51
CA LEU A 40 -13.99 17.44 24.84
C LEU A 40 -12.86 17.42 25.87
N THR A 41 -11.92 16.51 25.68
CA THR A 41 -10.69 16.43 26.49
C THR A 41 -9.48 16.17 25.60
N GLY A 42 -8.35 16.78 25.93
CA GLY A 42 -7.04 16.43 25.40
C GLY A 42 -6.14 15.79 26.47
N ASP A 43 -6.70 15.36 27.60
CA ASP A 43 -5.95 14.84 28.75
C ASP A 43 -5.58 13.35 28.59
N PHE A 44 -4.72 13.08 27.61
CA PHE A 44 -4.13 11.77 27.30
C PHE A 44 -2.82 11.97 26.50
N ASP A 45 -2.13 10.86 26.20
CA ASP A 45 -0.89 10.82 25.39
C ASP A 45 -1.09 11.56 24.05
N GLU A 46 -0.19 12.51 23.74
CA GLU A 46 -0.23 13.34 22.52
C GLU A 46 -1.44 14.29 22.42
N GLY A 47 -2.39 14.23 23.36
CA GLY A 47 -3.57 15.05 23.38
C GLY A 47 -3.24 16.55 23.44
N SER A 48 -3.84 17.31 22.52
CA SER A 48 -3.67 18.75 22.37
C SER A 48 -5.00 19.45 22.14
N LEU A 49 -5.52 20.08 23.20
CA LEU A 49 -6.66 20.98 23.15
C LEU A 49 -6.58 21.97 24.32
N LYS A 50 -6.72 23.28 24.05
CA LYS A 50 -6.68 24.32 25.08
C LYS A 50 -8.06 24.61 25.65
N SER A 51 -9.04 24.80 24.77
CA SER A 51 -10.42 25.09 25.17
C SER A 51 -11.38 24.86 24.01
N TYR A 52 -12.67 24.72 24.34
CA TYR A 52 -13.74 24.63 23.36
C TYR A 52 -15.01 25.32 23.85
N ALA A 53 -15.90 25.67 22.93
CA ALA A 53 -17.24 26.18 23.21
C ALA A 53 -18.27 25.49 22.33
N VAL A 54 -19.37 25.04 22.94
CA VAL A 54 -20.48 24.37 22.23
C VAL A 54 -21.62 25.37 22.05
N ASN A 55 -22.03 25.60 20.81
CA ASN A 55 -23.17 26.45 20.45
C ASN A 55 -24.07 25.73 19.43
N GLY A 56 -25.14 25.10 19.92
CA GLY A 56 -25.97 24.24 19.08
C GLY A 56 -25.16 23.06 18.55
N SER A 57 -25.13 22.89 17.22
CA SER A 57 -24.33 21.87 16.53
C SER A 57 -22.89 22.30 16.26
N THR A 58 -22.50 23.54 16.56
CA THR A 58 -21.16 24.04 16.27
C THR A 58 -20.28 23.96 17.52
N ILE A 59 -19.08 23.41 17.35
CA ILE A 59 -18.06 23.30 18.41
C ILE A 59 -16.84 24.11 17.99
N SER A 60 -16.66 25.27 18.63
CA SER A 60 -15.47 26.11 18.40
C SER A 60 -14.31 25.60 19.23
N LEU A 61 -13.16 25.41 18.59
CA LEU A 61 -11.96 24.82 19.15
C LEU A 61 -10.82 25.84 19.19
N VAL A 62 -10.02 25.76 20.25
CA VAL A 62 -8.76 26.50 20.38
C VAL A 62 -7.68 25.48 20.71
N GLY A 63 -6.69 25.35 19.84
CA GLY A 63 -5.54 24.49 20.08
C GLY A 63 -4.58 25.06 21.12
N ARG A 64 -3.63 24.21 21.54
CA ARG A 64 -2.61 24.57 22.53
C ARG A 64 -1.45 25.26 21.85
N ASP A 65 -0.96 26.29 22.51
CA ASP A 65 0.08 27.21 22.08
C ASP A 65 1.46 26.53 22.06
N THR A 66 1.60 25.58 21.14
CA THR A 66 2.61 24.51 21.14
C THR A 66 3.61 24.60 19.99
N TYR A 67 3.51 25.66 19.17
CA TYR A 67 4.38 25.87 18.02
C TYR A 67 5.55 26.80 18.38
N ALA A 68 6.76 26.24 18.43
CA ALA A 68 8.01 26.97 18.63
C ALA A 68 8.84 26.91 17.34
N GLY A 69 9.07 28.07 16.72
CA GLY A 69 9.65 28.19 15.38
C GLY A 69 9.29 29.54 14.74
N SER A 70 10.05 30.01 13.76
CA SER A 70 9.79 31.28 13.04
C SER A 70 9.59 32.51 13.95
N GLY A 71 10.23 32.52 15.13
CA GLY A 71 10.13 33.57 16.14
C GLY A 71 8.91 33.48 17.07
N HIS A 72 8.12 32.41 16.99
CA HIS A 72 7.09 32.05 17.98
C HIS A 72 7.71 31.31 19.17
N PHE A 73 7.10 31.53 20.33
CA PHE A 73 7.44 30.91 21.61
C PHE A 73 6.15 30.33 22.20
N LEU A 74 6.26 29.34 23.09
CA LEU A 74 5.08 28.76 23.71
C LEU A 74 4.37 29.79 24.59
N GLY A 75 3.06 29.84 24.49
CA GLY A 75 2.25 30.88 25.11
C GLY A 75 2.13 32.18 24.28
N GLY A 76 2.69 32.21 23.07
CA GLY A 76 2.66 33.35 22.14
C GLY A 76 1.46 33.41 21.18
N GLY A 77 0.55 32.45 21.24
CA GLY A 77 -0.69 32.32 20.48
C GLY A 77 -0.63 31.38 19.27
N ALA A 78 0.49 30.68 19.05
CA ALA A 78 0.74 29.90 17.83
C ALA A 78 0.62 28.39 18.08
N TRP A 79 -0.17 27.72 17.24
CA TRP A 79 -0.46 26.30 17.39
C TRP A 79 -0.70 25.62 16.05
N ARG A 80 -0.42 24.32 16.00
CA ARG A 80 -0.54 23.50 14.79
C ARG A 80 -1.06 22.10 15.11
N TRP A 81 -0.55 21.43 16.13
CA TRP A 81 -1.08 20.14 16.55
C TRP A 81 -2.40 20.27 17.34
N LEU A 82 -3.42 19.55 16.91
CA LEU A 82 -4.72 19.44 17.57
C LEU A 82 -5.08 17.95 17.67
N TYR A 83 -5.37 17.46 18.88
CA TYR A 83 -5.78 16.08 19.09
C TYR A 83 -6.62 15.99 20.37
N PHE A 84 -7.88 15.56 20.25
CA PHE A 84 -8.79 15.47 21.38
C PHE A 84 -9.78 14.33 21.23
N LYS A 85 -10.40 13.95 22.35
CA LYS A 85 -11.54 13.05 22.41
C LYS A 85 -12.80 13.86 22.65
N ALA A 86 -13.80 13.72 21.80
CA ALA A 86 -15.15 14.23 21.97
C ALA A 86 -16.07 13.10 22.47
N SER A 87 -16.81 13.37 23.55
CA SER A 87 -17.79 12.49 24.16
C SER A 87 -19.18 13.12 24.12
N GLY A 88 -20.24 12.31 24.15
CA GLY A 88 -21.60 12.81 24.06
C GLY A 88 -22.02 13.15 22.63
N VAL A 89 -21.33 12.62 21.61
CA VAL A 89 -21.54 12.96 20.19
C VAL A 89 -22.29 11.88 19.39
N GLN A 90 -22.71 10.77 20.03
CA GLN A 90 -23.47 9.72 19.35
C GLN A 90 -24.75 10.29 18.73
N ASP A 91 -25.05 9.87 17.50
CA ASP A 91 -26.22 10.30 16.72
C ASP A 91 -26.27 11.81 16.43
N GLN A 92 -25.17 12.53 16.66
CA GLN A 92 -25.03 13.95 16.36
C GLN A 92 -24.13 14.19 15.15
N ARG A 93 -24.34 15.34 14.51
CA ARG A 93 -23.54 15.85 13.39
C ARG A 93 -22.91 17.19 13.78
N PRO A 94 -21.94 17.19 14.72
CA PRO A 94 -21.31 18.43 15.10
C PRO A 94 -20.46 18.96 13.93
N THR A 95 -20.44 20.28 13.80
CA THR A 95 -19.46 20.98 12.97
C THR A 95 -18.41 21.56 13.89
N PHE A 96 -17.17 21.09 13.73
CA PHE A 96 -16.05 21.66 14.45
C PHE A 96 -15.52 22.87 13.68
N THR A 97 -15.04 23.88 14.41
CA THR A 97 -14.48 25.08 13.81
C THR A 97 -13.22 25.52 14.55
N ILE A 98 -12.20 25.88 13.78
CA ILE A 98 -10.95 26.49 14.23
C ILE A 98 -10.77 27.84 13.52
N SER A 99 -9.90 28.70 14.07
CA SER A 99 -9.53 29.95 13.39
C SER A 99 -8.82 29.64 12.07
N ARG A 100 -9.03 30.50 11.05
CA ARG A 100 -8.24 30.44 9.81
C ARG A 100 -6.76 30.74 10.00
N ASP A 101 -6.40 31.45 11.06
CA ASP A 101 -5.02 31.78 11.42
C ASP A 101 -4.40 30.59 12.19
N PHE A 102 -4.62 29.40 11.63
CA PHE A 102 -4.05 28.14 12.05
C PHE A 102 -2.59 28.08 11.57
N ALA A 103 -1.68 27.51 12.36
CA ALA A 103 -0.24 27.38 12.09
C ALA A 103 0.53 28.72 12.09
N GLY A 104 1.17 29.02 13.23
CA GLY A 104 1.96 30.24 13.42
C GLY A 104 3.38 30.15 12.87
N ASP A 105 3.56 29.97 11.56
CA ASP A 105 4.89 30.10 10.92
C ASP A 105 5.21 31.53 10.44
N ARG A 106 4.25 32.46 10.59
CA ARG A 106 4.23 33.88 10.15
C ARG A 106 4.09 34.10 8.65
N THR A 107 3.91 33.04 7.87
CA THR A 107 3.70 33.15 6.44
C THR A 107 2.26 33.65 6.20
N PRO A 108 2.06 34.77 5.47
CA PRO A 108 0.72 35.33 5.31
C PRO A 108 -0.18 34.45 4.42
N GLY A 109 -1.25 33.87 4.98
CA GLY A 109 -2.31 33.19 4.21
C GLY A 109 -2.76 31.88 4.86
N PRO A 110 -3.85 31.24 4.37
CA PRO A 110 -4.40 30.02 4.93
C PRO A 110 -3.85 28.73 4.27
N HIS A 111 -2.64 28.78 3.74
CA HIS A 111 -2.03 27.74 2.91
C HIS A 111 -1.95 26.36 3.60
N GLU A 112 -1.71 26.33 4.91
CA GLU A 112 -1.61 25.13 5.73
C GLU A 112 -2.95 24.40 5.90
N LEU A 113 -4.05 25.05 5.53
CA LEU A 113 -5.41 24.52 5.57
C LEU A 113 -6.09 24.45 4.20
N THR A 114 -5.42 24.92 3.13
CA THR A 114 -6.04 25.03 1.80
C THR A 114 -6.34 23.65 1.19
N ASP A 115 -5.47 22.68 1.46
CA ASP A 115 -5.58 21.29 1.01
C ASP A 115 -5.42 20.32 2.20
N HIS A 116 -6.07 20.63 3.32
CA HIS A 116 -5.97 19.85 4.55
C HIS A 116 -7.28 19.15 4.92
N GLU A 117 -7.18 17.92 5.42
CA GLU A 117 -8.29 17.16 5.96
C GLU A 117 -8.01 16.69 7.38
N MET A 118 -8.91 17.06 8.29
CA MET A 118 -8.90 16.53 9.65
C MET A 118 -9.29 15.05 9.63
N VAL A 119 -8.85 14.32 10.66
CA VAL A 119 -9.17 12.89 10.81
C VAL A 119 -9.93 12.62 12.11
N TYR A 120 -10.71 11.55 12.13
CA TYR A 120 -11.37 11.04 13.31
C TYR A 120 -11.25 9.52 13.42
N SER A 121 -11.40 9.02 14.64
CA SER A 121 -11.38 7.59 14.96
C SER A 121 -12.32 7.28 16.12
N TYR A 122 -12.91 6.09 16.11
CA TYR A 122 -13.71 5.60 17.23
C TYR A 122 -12.89 4.85 18.27
N ASP A 123 -11.77 4.25 17.85
CA ASP A 123 -10.92 3.38 18.68
C ASP A 123 -9.52 3.96 18.93
N GLY A 124 -9.15 5.03 18.23
CA GLY A 124 -7.80 5.63 18.28
C GLY A 124 -6.80 4.90 17.39
N GLU A 125 -7.21 3.84 16.69
CA GLU A 125 -6.35 2.98 15.87
C GLU A 125 -6.71 3.07 14.39
N THR A 126 -8.01 2.98 14.07
CA THR A 126 -8.53 3.07 12.71
C THR A 126 -9.02 4.49 12.45
N TRP A 127 -8.34 5.20 11.57
CA TRP A 127 -8.58 6.62 11.28
C TRP A 127 -9.32 6.81 9.96
N GLN A 128 -10.21 7.80 9.94
CA GLN A 128 -11.03 8.20 8.80
C GLN A 128 -10.91 9.70 8.60
N PHE A 129 -10.97 10.16 7.36
CA PHE A 129 -11.04 11.59 7.05
C PHE A 129 -12.47 12.11 7.24
N PHE A 130 -12.60 13.36 7.67
CA PHE A 130 -13.90 14.02 7.72
C PHE A 130 -14.46 14.23 6.31
N ASP A 131 -15.76 14.00 6.13
CA ASP A 131 -16.41 14.14 4.81
C ASP A 131 -16.33 15.57 4.23
N SER A 132 -16.27 16.58 5.11
CA SER A 132 -16.22 17.99 4.75
C SER A 132 -15.11 18.67 5.54
N ASN A 133 -14.20 19.31 4.81
CA ASN A 133 -13.15 20.19 5.30
C ASN A 133 -13.21 21.47 4.47
N ALA A 134 -13.54 22.60 5.10
CA ALA A 134 -13.85 23.84 4.38
C ALA A 134 -13.13 25.02 5.02
N LEU A 135 -12.25 25.63 4.22
CA LEU A 135 -11.58 26.87 4.53
C LEU A 135 -12.49 28.07 4.17
N GLY A 136 -12.92 28.78 5.20
CA GLY A 136 -13.73 30.00 5.11
C GLY A 136 -12.91 31.28 5.18
N ALA A 137 -13.61 32.42 5.19
CA ALA A 137 -12.99 33.74 5.24
C ALA A 137 -12.40 34.10 6.62
N SER A 138 -12.82 33.41 7.69
CA SER A 138 -12.38 33.66 9.08
C SER A 138 -12.06 32.39 9.86
N ASP A 139 -12.49 31.24 9.36
CA ASP A 139 -12.51 29.97 10.04
C ASP A 139 -12.18 28.83 9.08
N PHE A 140 -11.81 27.70 9.66
CA PHE A 140 -11.80 26.42 8.98
C PHE A 140 -12.75 25.50 9.72
N THR A 141 -13.61 24.82 8.96
CA THR A 141 -14.68 23.98 9.50
C THR A 141 -14.55 22.57 8.99
N PHE A 142 -14.84 21.60 9.85
CA PHE A 142 -14.82 20.20 9.48
C PHE A 142 -15.97 19.43 10.13
N SER A 143 -16.58 18.52 9.38
CA SER A 143 -17.76 17.76 9.81
C SER A 143 -18.02 16.53 8.92
N ASN A 144 -18.82 15.60 9.44
CA ASN A 144 -19.32 14.47 8.64
C ASN A 144 -20.72 14.76 8.12
N PHE A 145 -21.03 14.29 6.92
CA PHE A 145 -22.38 14.33 6.37
C PHE A 145 -23.34 13.43 7.15
N ARG A 146 -22.80 12.46 7.87
CA ARG A 146 -23.52 11.52 8.72
C ARG A 146 -23.23 11.76 10.19
N ALA A 147 -24.15 11.29 11.03
CA ALA A 147 -23.96 11.37 12.46
C ALA A 147 -22.87 10.39 12.90
N PHE A 148 -22.18 10.72 13.99
CA PHE A 148 -21.28 9.77 14.64
C PHE A 148 -22.07 8.57 15.16
N THR A 149 -21.48 7.39 15.01
CA THR A 149 -22.12 6.11 15.38
C THR A 149 -21.78 5.65 16.79
N GLN A 150 -20.82 6.31 17.44
CA GLN A 150 -20.42 6.05 18.81
C GLN A 150 -20.36 7.36 19.58
N ASP A 151 -20.45 7.24 20.91
CA ASP A 151 -20.48 8.38 21.81
C ASP A 151 -19.13 9.06 21.97
N ASP A 152 -18.07 8.27 21.88
CA ASP A 152 -16.69 8.68 22.01
C ASP A 152 -16.00 8.66 20.65
N VAL A 153 -15.41 9.80 20.27
CA VAL A 153 -14.70 9.99 19.01
C VAL A 153 -13.41 10.76 19.24
N TYR A 154 -12.29 10.19 18.82
CA TYR A 154 -11.01 10.87 18.70
C TYR A 154 -10.99 11.71 17.43
N VAL A 155 -10.44 12.92 17.52
CA VAL A 155 -10.34 13.89 16.41
C VAL A 155 -8.94 14.47 16.44
N ALA A 156 -8.23 14.42 15.31
CA ALA A 156 -6.86 14.89 15.20
C ALA A 156 -6.60 15.68 13.93
N TYR A 157 -5.53 16.48 13.99
CA TYR A 157 -5.03 17.28 12.87
C TYR A 157 -4.54 16.40 11.73
N ALA A 158 -3.74 15.38 12.02
CA ALA A 158 -3.32 14.36 11.08
C ALA A 158 -3.35 12.99 11.76
N LEU A 159 -3.02 11.92 11.03
CA LEU A 159 -2.94 10.56 11.57
C LEU A 159 -1.99 10.52 12.78
N PRO A 160 -2.49 10.37 14.03
CA PRO A 160 -1.66 10.41 15.23
C PRO A 160 -0.69 9.24 15.32
N TYR A 161 0.39 9.40 16.09
CA TYR A 161 1.33 8.33 16.39
C TYR A 161 1.89 8.56 17.79
N SER A 162 1.29 7.88 18.77
CA SER A 162 1.57 8.10 20.19
C SER A 162 2.97 7.62 20.60
N TYR A 163 3.46 8.14 21.73
CA TYR A 163 4.68 7.60 22.35
C TYR A 163 4.53 6.10 22.63
N GLY A 164 3.38 5.68 23.16
CA GLY A 164 3.11 4.26 23.43
C GLY A 164 3.21 3.36 22.19
N GLN A 165 2.81 3.84 21.02
CA GLN A 165 2.97 3.11 19.76
C GLN A 165 4.45 2.96 19.38
N SER A 166 5.25 4.02 19.51
CA SER A 166 6.69 3.98 19.25
C SER A 166 7.41 2.97 20.15
N VAL A 167 7.03 2.93 21.44
CA VAL A 167 7.55 1.92 22.39
C VAL A 167 7.15 0.51 21.98
N ALA A 168 5.87 0.29 21.67
CA ALA A 168 5.37 -1.03 21.27
C ALA A 168 6.07 -1.55 20.00
N HIS A 169 6.29 -0.66 19.01
CA HIS A 169 7.00 -0.98 17.78
C HIS A 169 8.48 -1.32 18.06
N ALA A 170 9.19 -0.47 18.81
CA ALA A 170 10.59 -0.72 19.17
C ALA A 170 10.78 -2.06 19.90
N GLN A 171 9.88 -2.40 20.83
CA GLN A 171 9.91 -3.68 21.54
C GLN A 171 9.59 -4.87 20.63
N SER A 172 8.65 -4.71 19.69
CA SER A 172 8.35 -5.74 18.68
C SER A 172 9.57 -6.02 17.81
N VAL A 173 10.25 -4.97 17.35
CA VAL A 173 11.47 -5.05 16.53
C VAL A 173 12.60 -5.73 17.30
N LEU A 174 12.88 -5.32 18.54
CA LEU A 174 13.87 -5.96 19.41
C LEU A 174 13.55 -7.42 19.77
N GLY A 175 12.29 -7.84 19.62
CA GLY A 175 11.88 -9.24 19.74
C GLY A 175 12.22 -10.09 18.51
N THR A 176 12.61 -9.48 17.39
CA THR A 176 13.00 -10.20 16.17
C THR A 176 14.45 -10.71 16.28
N PRO A 177 14.85 -11.76 15.54
CA PRO A 177 16.25 -12.20 15.49
C PRO A 177 17.18 -11.23 14.74
N TRP A 178 16.63 -10.17 14.14
CA TRP A 178 17.33 -9.23 13.26
C TRP A 178 17.67 -7.92 13.94
N ALA A 179 17.23 -7.70 15.18
CA ALA A 179 17.49 -6.48 15.91
C ALA A 179 18.18 -6.76 17.25
N MET A 180 19.01 -5.82 17.67
CA MET A 180 19.62 -5.81 19.00
C MET A 180 19.67 -4.38 19.53
N PRO A 181 19.74 -4.18 20.86
CA PRO A 181 20.06 -2.87 21.41
C PRO A 181 21.36 -2.33 20.82
N THR A 182 21.44 -1.02 20.63
CA THR A 182 22.70 -0.38 20.28
C THR A 182 23.70 -0.44 21.44
N ALA A 183 24.96 -0.04 21.20
CA ALA A 183 26.00 -0.09 22.22
C ALA A 183 25.72 0.82 23.43
N SER A 184 24.98 1.91 23.21
CA SER A 184 24.52 2.83 24.24
C SER A 184 23.27 2.35 24.99
N GLY A 185 22.52 1.39 24.43
CA GLY A 185 21.26 0.90 24.97
C GLY A 185 21.40 -0.23 25.99
N ASP A 186 20.42 -0.33 26.90
CA ASP A 186 20.26 -1.49 27.76
C ASP A 186 19.63 -2.71 27.04
N VAL A 187 19.37 -3.80 27.75
CA VAL A 187 18.80 -5.03 27.15
C VAL A 187 17.43 -4.81 26.48
N ASN A 188 16.70 -3.75 26.85
CA ASN A 188 15.41 -3.40 26.26
C ASN A 188 15.54 -2.31 25.18
N GLY A 189 16.77 -1.95 24.80
CA GLY A 189 17.05 -0.87 23.84
C GLY A 189 16.90 0.53 24.41
N VAL A 190 16.81 0.70 25.74
CA VAL A 190 16.68 2.02 26.36
C VAL A 190 18.06 2.67 26.48
N ILE A 191 18.24 3.81 25.82
CA ILE A 191 19.50 4.59 25.82
C ILE A 191 19.53 5.68 26.91
N GLY A 192 18.39 5.93 27.53
CA GLY A 192 18.22 6.93 28.58
C GLY A 192 16.76 7.35 28.70
N GLN A 193 16.52 8.48 29.37
CA GLN A 193 15.17 8.99 29.57
C GLN A 193 15.09 10.48 29.26
N SER A 194 13.94 10.90 28.71
CA SER A 194 13.56 12.30 28.67
C SER A 194 13.35 12.83 30.10
N PRO A 195 13.51 14.15 30.32
CA PRO A 195 13.25 14.73 31.63
C PRO A 195 11.76 14.71 31.97
N ALA A 196 11.43 14.34 33.20
CA ALA A 196 10.10 14.56 33.75
C ALA A 196 9.82 16.07 33.89
N GLY A 197 8.57 16.47 33.71
CA GLY A 197 8.19 17.88 33.78
C GLY A 197 6.70 18.11 33.90
N THR A 198 6.29 19.32 33.57
CA THR A 198 4.89 19.73 33.55
C THR A 198 4.68 20.57 32.32
N ASP A 199 3.63 20.27 31.55
CA ASP A 199 3.29 21.07 30.37
C ASP A 199 2.63 22.40 30.75
N GLU A 200 2.31 23.23 29.77
CA GLU A 200 1.73 24.55 29.97
C GLU A 200 0.26 24.51 30.48
N LEU A 201 -0.38 23.35 30.48
CA LEU A 201 -1.70 23.13 31.07
C LEU A 201 -1.61 22.65 32.53
N GLY A 202 -0.40 22.40 33.04
CA GLY A 202 -0.20 21.84 34.37
C GLY A 202 -0.28 20.31 34.43
N ARG A 203 -0.30 19.62 33.28
CA ARG A 203 -0.30 18.15 33.26
C ARG A 203 1.09 17.64 33.56
N SER A 204 1.17 16.64 34.45
CA SER A 204 2.43 16.00 34.80
C SER A 204 2.88 15.12 33.65
N ILE A 205 4.09 15.35 33.15
CA ILE A 205 4.73 14.53 32.12
C ILE A 205 5.82 13.69 32.80
N PRO A 206 5.72 12.35 32.79
CA PRO A 206 6.75 11.51 33.39
C PRO A 206 8.06 11.58 32.58
N ALA A 207 9.16 11.12 33.18
CA ALA A 207 10.34 10.78 32.41
C ALA A 207 9.98 9.58 31.51
N LEU A 208 10.34 9.65 30.23
CA LEU A 208 10.00 8.64 29.24
C LEU A 208 11.26 8.00 28.72
N ASP A 209 11.25 6.68 28.56
CA ASP A 209 12.38 5.96 27.98
C ASP A 209 12.59 6.39 26.53
N LEU A 210 13.86 6.62 26.19
CA LEU A 210 14.35 6.89 24.84
C LEU A 210 14.95 5.59 24.31
N TYR A 211 14.62 5.24 23.08
CA TYR A 211 14.99 3.95 22.49
C TYR A 211 15.98 4.12 21.35
N ALA A 212 16.89 3.17 21.21
CA ALA A 212 17.64 2.95 19.98
C ALA A 212 17.92 1.45 19.79
N TYR A 213 17.92 1.01 18.54
CA TYR A 213 18.25 -0.36 18.19
C TYR A 213 19.01 -0.43 16.87
N ARG A 214 19.77 -1.51 16.71
CA ARG A 214 20.51 -1.84 15.51
C ARG A 214 19.81 -2.99 14.79
N VAL A 215 19.47 -2.81 13.52
CA VAL A 215 18.96 -3.88 12.65
C VAL A 215 20.07 -4.37 11.73
N SER A 216 20.34 -5.68 11.74
CA SER A 216 21.30 -6.35 10.85
C SER A 216 21.12 -7.87 10.90
N ASN A 217 21.85 -8.63 10.09
CA ASN A 217 21.98 -10.06 10.29
C ASN A 217 23.20 -10.37 11.19
N PRO A 218 23.01 -10.86 12.44
CA PRO A 218 24.12 -11.14 13.34
C PRO A 218 25.11 -12.18 12.82
N ALA A 219 24.69 -13.06 11.90
CA ALA A 219 25.56 -14.07 11.32
C ALA A 219 26.67 -13.48 10.44
N THR A 220 26.44 -12.29 9.88
CA THR A 220 27.35 -11.61 8.93
C THR A 220 28.02 -10.38 9.53
N ASP A 221 27.81 -10.08 10.82
CA ASP A 221 28.42 -8.93 11.51
C ASP A 221 29.95 -8.94 11.57
N GLY A 222 30.58 -10.08 11.29
CA GLY A 222 32.04 -10.18 11.15
C GLY A 222 32.58 -9.60 9.82
N ALA A 223 31.72 -9.34 8.84
CA ALA A 223 32.08 -8.76 7.55
C ALA A 223 31.84 -7.24 7.52
N PRO A 224 32.54 -6.48 6.68
CA PRO A 224 32.24 -5.06 6.46
C PRO A 224 30.82 -4.87 5.94
N LYS A 225 30.05 -3.97 6.54
CA LYS A 225 28.68 -3.62 6.15
C LYS A 225 28.56 -2.13 5.85
N ARG A 226 27.65 -1.79 4.95
CA ARG A 226 27.11 -0.43 4.80
C ARG A 226 26.39 -0.03 6.08
N ARG A 227 26.38 1.25 6.41
CA ARG A 227 25.90 1.77 7.69
C ARG A 227 24.94 2.90 7.44
N ALA A 228 23.72 2.77 7.96
CA ALA A 228 22.69 3.79 7.82
C ALA A 228 22.17 4.25 9.19
N LEU A 229 21.95 5.55 9.35
CA LEU A 229 21.31 6.15 10.51
C LEU A 229 19.90 6.58 10.10
N LEU A 230 18.93 6.13 10.89
CA LEU A 230 17.51 6.34 10.66
C LEU A 230 16.91 7.05 11.88
N THR A 231 16.47 8.30 11.71
CA THR A 231 15.87 9.10 12.79
C THR A 231 14.51 9.65 12.39
N THR A 232 13.64 9.90 13.38
CA THR A 232 12.35 10.54 13.13
C THR A 232 11.76 11.18 14.39
N GLY A 233 10.74 12.03 14.21
CA GLY A 233 9.91 12.55 15.29
C GLY A 233 10.61 13.59 16.15
N GLN A 234 11.62 14.29 15.63
CA GLN A 234 12.25 15.46 16.27
C GLN A 234 11.21 16.54 16.57
N HIS A 235 10.32 16.83 15.62
CA HIS A 235 9.15 17.67 15.87
C HIS A 235 7.98 16.82 16.35
N ALA A 236 7.51 17.11 17.56
CA ALA A 236 6.51 16.33 18.27
C ALA A 236 5.13 16.24 17.57
N GLY A 237 4.79 17.12 16.64
CA GLY A 237 3.52 17.08 15.89
C GLY A 237 3.63 16.43 14.51
N GLU A 238 4.83 16.00 14.11
CA GLU A 238 5.12 15.45 12.79
C GLU A 238 5.05 13.92 12.86
N THR A 239 3.87 13.36 12.66
CA THR A 239 3.58 11.93 12.88
C THR A 239 3.85 11.06 11.65
N LEU A 240 3.81 11.61 10.45
CA LEU A 240 3.83 10.81 9.21
C LEU A 240 5.21 10.26 8.91
N GLY A 241 6.26 11.01 9.21
CA GLY A 241 7.64 10.55 9.11
C GLY A 241 7.90 9.32 9.99
N VAL A 242 7.26 9.27 11.17
CA VAL A 242 7.33 8.11 12.07
C VAL A 242 6.69 6.88 11.42
N ARG A 243 5.58 7.06 10.70
CA ARG A 243 4.90 5.96 9.98
C ARG A 243 5.71 5.45 8.78
N THR A 244 6.37 6.35 8.06
CA THR A 244 7.28 5.96 6.98
C THR A 244 8.49 5.21 7.51
N MET A 245 9.06 5.67 8.63
CA MET A 245 10.13 4.94 9.31
C MET A 245 9.68 3.56 9.79
N GLU A 246 8.50 3.46 10.40
CA GLU A 246 7.90 2.19 10.83
C GLU A 246 7.82 1.19 9.68
N GLY A 247 7.29 1.61 8.52
CA GLY A 247 7.22 0.77 7.32
C GLY A 247 8.59 0.30 6.79
N LEU A 248 9.59 1.18 6.82
CA LEU A 248 10.97 0.84 6.46
C LEU A 248 11.52 -0.23 7.40
N VAL A 249 11.39 -0.04 8.71
CA VAL A 249 11.89 -0.99 9.71
C VAL A 249 11.15 -2.31 9.63
N ASP A 250 9.83 -2.30 9.45
CA ASP A 250 9.02 -3.52 9.30
C ASP A 250 9.46 -4.34 8.10
N TRP A 251 9.74 -3.70 6.96
CA TRP A 251 10.32 -4.37 5.80
C TRP A 251 11.72 -4.91 6.11
N LEU A 252 12.58 -4.11 6.77
CA LEU A 252 13.93 -4.48 7.16
C LEU A 252 13.99 -5.67 8.11
N VAL A 253 12.95 -5.97 8.90
CA VAL A 253 12.90 -7.15 9.80
C VAL A 253 12.02 -8.29 9.26
N SER A 254 11.46 -8.11 8.06
CA SER A 254 10.61 -9.12 7.42
C SER A 254 11.40 -10.31 6.88
N ASN A 255 10.65 -11.32 6.43
CA ASN A 255 11.17 -12.48 5.70
C ASN A 255 11.31 -12.23 4.18
N ASP A 256 11.19 -10.99 3.72
CA ASP A 256 11.50 -10.65 2.32
C ASP A 256 12.98 -11.02 2.05
N PRO A 257 13.28 -11.86 1.04
CA PRO A 257 14.65 -12.28 0.76
C PRO A 257 15.56 -11.11 0.40
N ARG A 258 15.01 -10.05 -0.21
CA ARG A 258 15.75 -8.81 -0.50
C ARG A 258 16.12 -8.07 0.78
N ALA A 259 15.23 -8.07 1.77
CA ALA A 259 15.53 -7.53 3.10
C ALA A 259 16.59 -8.38 3.82
N ALA A 260 16.55 -9.71 3.67
CA ALA A 260 17.59 -10.59 4.20
C ALA A 260 18.96 -10.31 3.60
N ALA A 261 19.06 -10.26 2.26
CA ALA A 261 20.30 -9.93 1.56
C ALA A 261 20.83 -8.53 1.89
N LEU A 262 19.93 -7.55 2.10
CA LEU A 262 20.31 -6.22 2.58
C LEU A 262 20.88 -6.27 4.00
N ARG A 263 20.27 -7.02 4.93
CA ARG A 263 20.79 -7.17 6.31
C ARG A 263 22.16 -7.86 6.36
N ASP A 264 22.52 -8.62 5.33
CA ASP A 264 23.84 -9.23 5.20
C ASP A 264 24.93 -8.26 4.77
N ARG A 265 24.56 -7.22 4.02
CA ARG A 265 25.49 -6.20 3.52
C ARG A 265 25.37 -4.85 4.23
N ALA A 266 24.37 -4.67 5.09
CA ALA A 266 24.08 -3.41 5.76
C ALA A 266 23.66 -3.55 7.24
N GLU A 267 23.91 -2.51 8.01
CA GLU A 267 23.42 -2.31 9.37
C GLU A 267 22.73 -0.95 9.51
N PHE A 268 21.65 -0.93 10.28
CA PHE A 268 20.79 0.24 10.45
C PHE A 268 20.74 0.62 11.92
N PHE A 269 21.16 1.83 12.27
CA PHE A 269 21.00 2.42 13.58
C PHE A 269 19.71 3.22 13.60
N VAL A 270 18.73 2.78 14.39
CA VAL A 270 17.37 3.34 14.37
C VAL A 270 17.07 4.02 15.68
N TYR A 271 16.64 5.28 15.58
CA TYR A 271 16.16 6.11 16.67
C TYR A 271 14.68 6.45 16.40
N PRO A 272 13.74 5.63 16.90
CA PRO A 272 12.34 5.64 16.46
C PRO A 272 11.55 6.88 16.92
N LEU A 273 12.06 7.64 17.90
CA LEU A 273 11.44 8.89 18.34
C LEU A 273 12.45 9.79 19.05
N LEU A 274 12.84 10.91 18.42
CA LEU A 274 13.82 11.86 18.96
C LEU A 274 13.24 12.83 20.01
N ASN A 275 11.92 12.96 20.12
CA ASN A 275 11.28 13.90 21.04
C ASN A 275 10.11 13.23 21.76
N ALA A 276 10.46 12.34 22.69
CA ALA A 276 9.48 11.57 23.46
C ALA A 276 8.67 12.47 24.39
N SER A 277 9.33 13.42 25.09
CA SER A 277 8.64 14.31 26.03
C SER A 277 7.63 15.21 25.32
N GLY A 278 8.02 15.80 24.18
CA GLY A 278 7.15 16.66 23.40
C GLY A 278 6.00 15.89 22.76
N ARG A 279 6.26 14.68 22.22
CA ARG A 279 5.22 13.80 21.67
C ARG A 279 4.16 13.50 22.72
N TYR A 280 4.57 12.97 23.86
CA TYR A 280 3.65 12.62 24.94
C TYR A 280 2.88 13.84 25.46
N ALA A 281 3.57 14.98 25.57
CA ALA A 281 2.97 16.22 26.01
C ALA A 281 2.07 16.88 24.96
N GLY A 282 1.96 16.37 23.72
CA GLY A 282 1.14 16.95 22.66
C GLY A 282 1.65 18.30 22.16
N LEU A 283 2.97 18.48 22.11
CA LEU A 283 3.62 19.68 21.55
C LEU A 283 3.70 19.58 20.01
N SER A 284 4.01 20.70 19.32
CA SER A 284 4.14 20.69 17.86
C SER A 284 5.59 20.56 17.37
N ARG A 285 6.52 21.40 17.84
CA ARG A 285 7.93 21.41 17.37
C ARG A 285 8.99 21.39 18.47
N ALA A 286 8.59 21.69 19.70
CA ALA A 286 9.50 21.82 20.83
C ALA A 286 9.61 20.52 21.64
N MET A 287 10.70 20.42 22.41
CA MET A 287 10.86 19.47 23.51
C MET A 287 10.34 20.06 24.81
N LEU A 288 9.96 19.23 25.79
CA LEU A 288 9.43 19.71 27.06
C LEU A 288 10.44 20.55 27.86
N ASP A 289 11.73 20.19 27.80
CA ASP A 289 12.81 20.87 28.52
C ASP A 289 13.27 22.18 27.85
N SER A 290 12.92 22.36 26.58
CA SER A 290 13.32 23.50 25.75
C SER A 290 12.13 24.04 24.97
N PRO A 291 11.08 24.47 25.69
CA PRO A 291 9.75 24.44 25.12
C PRO A 291 9.59 25.66 24.17
N ASN A 292 10.39 26.72 24.30
CA ASN A 292 10.36 27.93 23.46
C ASN A 292 11.25 27.91 22.21
N SER A 293 11.73 26.75 21.77
CA SER A 293 12.65 26.65 20.64
C SER A 293 12.28 25.52 19.69
N ASP A 294 12.52 25.74 18.40
CA ASP A 294 12.53 24.67 17.42
C ASP A 294 13.65 23.69 17.77
N SER A 295 13.27 22.44 18.06
CA SER A 295 14.21 21.47 18.59
C SER A 295 15.24 21.00 17.53
N ASN A 296 14.92 21.06 16.23
CA ASN A 296 15.83 20.66 15.16
C ASN A 296 16.90 21.72 14.82
N GLY A 297 17.08 22.74 15.65
CA GLY A 297 18.13 23.75 15.48
C GLY A 297 19.33 23.61 16.44
N PHE A 298 19.36 22.57 17.27
CA PHE A 298 20.24 22.48 18.45
C PHE A 298 20.99 21.16 18.56
N TRP A 299 21.37 20.57 17.43
CA TRP A 299 22.16 19.35 17.40
C TRP A 299 23.68 19.56 17.52
N ASP A 300 24.16 20.81 17.58
CA ASP A 300 25.55 21.08 17.94
C ASP A 300 25.80 20.69 19.42
N PRO A 301 26.82 19.85 19.71
CA PRO A 301 27.11 19.40 21.09
C PRO A 301 27.35 20.54 22.09
N THR A 302 27.72 21.74 21.64
CA THR A 302 27.89 22.91 22.51
C THR A 302 26.57 23.46 23.07
N GLU A 303 25.43 23.12 22.46
CA GLU A 303 24.09 23.58 22.85
C GLU A 303 23.39 22.62 23.83
N TRP A 304 23.92 21.42 24.05
CA TRP A 304 23.26 20.34 24.80
C TRP A 304 23.21 20.54 26.32
N GLN A 305 23.99 21.48 26.88
CA GLN A 305 24.07 21.66 28.34
C GLN A 305 22.69 21.93 28.97
N SER A 306 21.82 22.65 28.26
CA SER A 306 20.45 22.97 28.70
C SER A 306 19.38 22.10 28.07
N ARG A 307 19.76 21.04 27.34
CA ARG A 307 18.85 20.18 26.55
C ARG A 307 19.10 18.70 26.84
N PRO A 308 18.84 18.23 28.07
CA PRO A 308 19.16 16.87 28.49
C PRO A 308 18.56 15.76 27.61
N GLU A 309 17.36 15.93 27.03
CA GLU A 309 16.79 14.95 26.10
C GLU A 309 17.62 14.86 24.81
N GLN A 310 17.86 16.01 24.16
CA GLN A 310 18.71 16.13 22.97
C GLN A 310 20.13 15.58 23.21
N ARG A 311 20.70 15.90 24.37
CA ARG A 311 22.03 15.44 24.79
C ARG A 311 22.11 13.91 24.85
N THR A 312 21.11 13.28 25.46
CA THR A 312 21.07 11.83 25.64
C THR A 312 21.06 11.14 24.27
N LEU A 313 20.25 11.63 23.34
CA LEU A 313 20.19 11.11 21.97
C LEU A 313 21.49 11.32 21.20
N GLY A 314 22.05 12.53 21.25
CA GLY A 314 23.28 12.86 20.53
C GLY A 314 24.53 12.13 21.05
N GLU A 315 24.67 12.00 22.38
CA GLU A 315 25.76 11.21 22.99
C GLU A 315 25.62 9.71 22.65
N ALA A 316 24.39 9.18 22.62
CA ALA A 316 24.11 7.82 22.17
C ALA A 316 24.48 7.61 20.70
N MET A 317 24.08 8.51 19.79
CA MET A 317 24.40 8.44 18.36
C MET A 317 25.91 8.45 18.12
N LEU A 318 26.66 9.30 18.84
CA LEU A 318 28.12 9.33 18.78
C LEU A 318 28.75 8.00 19.22
N ALA A 319 28.22 7.38 20.28
CA ALA A 319 28.71 6.12 20.79
C ALA A 319 28.38 4.94 19.87
N ASP A 320 27.19 4.95 19.26
CA ASP A 320 26.66 3.85 18.45
C ASP A 320 27.23 3.87 17.03
N VAL A 321 27.28 5.05 16.40
CA VAL A 321 27.64 5.19 14.99
C VAL A 321 29.15 5.36 14.78
N ASN A 322 29.91 5.90 15.75
CA ASN A 322 31.35 6.10 15.63
C ASN A 322 32.18 5.26 16.62
N PRO A 323 32.09 3.92 16.62
CA PRO A 323 32.99 3.13 17.43
C PRO A 323 34.45 3.32 16.98
N PRO A 324 35.44 3.22 17.89
CA PRO A 324 36.84 3.42 17.53
C PRO A 324 37.30 2.45 16.42
N GLY A 325 37.72 3.00 15.27
CA GLY A 325 38.29 2.22 14.15
C GLY A 325 37.39 2.00 12.94
N THR A 326 36.16 2.52 12.93
CA THR A 326 35.25 2.51 11.75
C THR A 326 35.27 3.85 11.03
N SER A 327 35.19 3.87 9.69
CA SER A 327 35.56 5.06 8.91
C SER A 327 34.44 5.96 8.41
N THR A 328 33.20 5.52 8.16
CA THR A 328 32.13 6.42 7.68
C THR A 328 30.74 5.84 7.97
N LEU A 329 29.74 6.73 8.02
CA LEU A 329 28.32 6.40 7.94
C LEU A 329 27.90 6.62 6.48
N ASP A 330 27.38 5.62 5.78
CA ASP A 330 27.09 5.75 4.35
C ASP A 330 25.86 6.61 4.07
N LEU A 331 24.86 6.56 4.96
CA LEU A 331 23.58 7.25 4.78
C LEU A 331 22.99 7.68 6.12
N ALA A 332 22.48 8.91 6.18
CA ALA A 332 21.66 9.40 7.28
C ALA A 332 20.33 9.95 6.74
N ILE A 333 19.21 9.48 7.28
CA ILE A 333 17.87 9.98 6.94
C ILE A 333 17.16 10.43 8.20
N ASP A 334 16.68 11.68 8.19
CA ASP A 334 15.79 12.22 9.20
C ASP A 334 14.40 12.44 8.61
N PHE A 335 13.43 11.65 9.07
CA PHE A 335 12.06 11.68 8.58
C PHE A 335 11.20 12.68 9.37
N HIS A 336 10.67 13.64 8.65
CA HIS A 336 9.85 14.76 9.11
C HIS A 336 8.45 14.72 8.51
N SER A 337 7.61 15.70 8.84
CA SER A 337 6.31 15.87 8.20
C SER A 337 5.96 17.32 8.00
N SER A 338 5.38 17.63 6.85
CA SER A 338 5.09 18.99 6.45
C SER A 338 3.65 19.15 5.96
N VAL A 339 3.11 20.35 6.16
CA VAL A 339 1.87 20.78 5.50
C VAL A 339 2.20 21.22 4.08
N PRO A 340 1.18 21.29 3.21
CA PRO A 340 1.37 21.94 1.92
C PRO A 340 1.82 23.40 2.10
N ASP A 341 2.97 23.80 1.52
CA ASP A 341 3.51 25.17 1.55
C ASP A 341 3.39 25.88 0.17
N TYR A 342 3.60 27.21 0.13
CA TYR A 342 3.29 28.28 -0.87
C TYR A 342 3.48 28.01 -2.39
N GLU A 343 3.94 26.83 -2.79
CA GLU A 343 4.23 26.44 -4.17
C GLU A 343 3.45 25.21 -4.65
N ILE A 344 2.46 24.73 -3.88
CA ILE A 344 1.72 23.52 -4.23
C ILE A 344 0.46 23.85 -5.05
N ALA A 345 0.34 23.19 -6.18
CA ALA A 345 -0.88 23.15 -6.99
C ALA A 345 -1.39 21.70 -7.02
N GLY A 346 -2.54 21.46 -6.41
CA GLY A 346 -3.33 20.23 -6.54
C GLY A 346 -3.26 19.27 -5.33
N PRO A 347 -4.35 18.53 -5.05
CA PRO A 347 -4.38 17.51 -4.01
C PRO A 347 -3.38 16.40 -4.35
N ASN A 348 -2.59 15.95 -3.37
CA ASN A 348 -1.68 14.79 -3.51
C ASN A 348 -0.71 14.87 -4.70
N GLY A 349 -0.24 16.07 -5.08
CA GLY A 349 0.74 16.26 -6.15
C GLY A 349 0.19 16.44 -7.57
N GLU A 350 -1.12 16.66 -7.77
CA GLU A 350 -1.70 16.86 -9.11
C GLU A 350 -1.36 18.23 -9.76
N GLY A 351 -0.27 18.32 -10.55
CA GLY A 351 0.02 19.49 -11.39
C GLY A 351 1.47 19.63 -11.87
N ALA A 352 1.73 20.58 -12.78
CA ALA A 352 3.05 20.79 -13.42
C ALA A 352 4.18 21.27 -12.47
N GLY A 353 3.88 21.48 -11.18
CA GLY A 353 4.83 21.78 -10.11
C GLY A 353 4.56 21.04 -8.81
N GLY A 354 3.74 19.97 -8.83
CA GLY A 354 3.19 19.31 -7.64
C GLY A 354 4.25 18.79 -6.68
N ARG A 355 4.28 19.33 -5.45
CA ARG A 355 4.98 18.68 -4.33
C ARG A 355 4.06 17.63 -3.74
N ASP A 356 4.57 16.41 -3.71
CA ASP A 356 4.09 15.31 -2.89
C ASP A 356 5.02 15.20 -1.66
N ASP A 357 5.48 14.03 -1.23
CA ASP A 357 6.61 13.90 -0.30
C ASP A 357 7.92 14.38 -0.96
N TRP A 358 8.89 14.91 -0.20
CA TRP A 358 10.16 15.38 -0.78
C TRP A 358 11.38 15.11 0.09
N GLY A 359 12.54 15.00 -0.56
CA GLY A 359 13.83 14.99 0.12
C GLY A 359 14.59 16.29 -0.12
N TYR A 360 15.13 16.86 0.95
CA TYR A 360 16.21 17.85 0.86
C TYR A 360 17.53 17.10 0.67
N VAL A 361 18.10 17.21 -0.53
CA VAL A 361 19.30 16.47 -0.96
C VAL A 361 20.35 17.44 -1.50
N LYS A 362 21.63 17.24 -1.18
CA LYS A 362 22.70 18.15 -1.59
C LYS A 362 23.10 17.93 -3.04
N THR A 363 22.53 18.74 -3.93
CA THR A 363 22.86 18.68 -5.36
C THR A 363 24.29 19.14 -5.68
N ASN A 364 24.89 19.98 -4.82
CA ASN A 364 26.25 20.48 -4.96
C ASN A 364 27.34 19.46 -4.54
N GLN A 365 27.01 18.49 -3.70
CA GLN A 365 27.92 17.40 -3.27
C GLN A 365 27.74 16.14 -4.12
N GLY A 366 26.66 16.05 -4.89
CA GLY A 366 26.39 14.95 -5.81
C GLY A 366 25.44 13.90 -5.27
N ASP A 367 24.93 14.06 -4.04
CA ASP A 367 24.04 13.13 -3.35
C ASP A 367 22.78 12.79 -4.15
N HIS A 368 22.27 13.75 -4.93
CA HIS A 368 21.13 13.52 -5.83
C HIS A 368 21.41 12.53 -6.98
N LEU A 369 22.67 12.20 -7.22
CA LEU A 369 23.11 11.19 -8.20
C LEU A 369 23.44 9.86 -7.53
N ASP A 370 23.31 9.76 -6.20
CA ASP A 370 23.57 8.52 -5.52
C ASP A 370 22.58 7.44 -6.00
N PRO A 371 23.04 6.20 -6.26
CA PRO A 371 22.18 5.12 -6.73
C PRO A 371 20.96 4.87 -5.84
N PHE A 372 21.07 5.01 -4.52
CA PHE A 372 19.93 4.85 -3.61
C PHE A 372 18.86 5.92 -3.86
N TRP A 373 19.26 7.18 -4.00
CA TRP A 373 18.30 8.27 -4.23
C TRP A 373 17.60 8.12 -5.59
N LEU A 374 18.36 7.75 -6.63
CA LEU A 374 17.80 7.48 -7.96
C LEU A 374 16.82 6.29 -7.95
N ALA A 375 17.16 5.21 -7.23
CA ALA A 375 16.29 4.05 -7.05
C ALA A 375 15.00 4.41 -6.32
N LEU A 376 15.08 5.17 -5.22
CA LEU A 376 13.92 5.63 -4.46
C LEU A 376 12.96 6.43 -5.34
N ARG A 377 13.48 7.37 -6.14
CA ARG A 377 12.65 8.17 -7.05
C ARG A 377 12.07 7.37 -8.21
N ALA A 378 12.67 6.25 -8.59
CA ALA A 378 12.11 5.33 -9.57
C ALA A 378 10.96 4.50 -8.97
N LEU A 379 11.12 4.01 -7.74
CA LEU A 379 10.10 3.27 -6.98
C LEU A 379 8.93 4.16 -6.53
N GLN A 380 9.23 5.43 -6.26
CA GLN A 380 8.27 6.42 -5.76
C GLN A 380 8.31 7.69 -6.62
N PRO A 381 7.73 7.69 -7.84
CA PRO A 381 7.86 8.79 -8.81
C PRO A 381 7.29 10.13 -8.37
N ASN A 382 6.42 10.13 -7.36
CA ASN A 382 5.85 11.31 -6.76
C ASN A 382 6.81 12.00 -5.77
N VAL A 383 7.89 11.35 -5.31
CA VAL A 383 8.90 12.00 -4.46
C VAL A 383 9.64 13.08 -5.22
N LEU A 384 9.58 14.29 -4.67
CA LEU A 384 10.33 15.43 -5.18
C LEU A 384 11.73 15.53 -4.58
N GLU A 385 12.60 16.13 -5.36
CA GLU A 385 13.94 16.51 -4.95
C GLU A 385 14.00 18.03 -4.76
N VAL A 386 14.46 18.45 -3.58
CA VAL A 386 14.73 19.84 -3.27
C VAL A 386 16.21 19.96 -2.92
N SER A 387 16.89 20.95 -3.51
CA SER A 387 18.30 21.19 -3.20
C SER A 387 18.45 21.63 -1.75
N SER A 388 19.20 20.86 -0.96
CA SER A 388 19.54 21.19 0.42
C SER A 388 20.64 22.26 0.47
N GLY A 389 20.45 23.27 1.33
CA GLY A 389 21.47 24.27 1.64
C GLY A 389 22.52 23.82 2.66
N GLY A 390 22.35 22.64 3.28
CA GLY A 390 23.21 22.13 4.35
C GLY A 390 23.10 22.92 5.65
N GLY A 391 22.07 22.63 6.46
CA GLY A 391 21.92 23.24 7.79
C GLY A 391 22.89 22.63 8.79
N SER A 392 23.76 23.43 9.41
CA SER A 392 24.84 22.91 10.27
C SER A 392 24.37 22.31 11.60
N ASN A 393 23.19 22.71 12.09
CA ASN A 393 22.72 22.39 13.45
C ASN A 393 21.43 21.55 13.49
N THR A 394 21.00 21.01 12.34
CA THR A 394 19.89 20.05 12.26
C THR A 394 20.37 18.63 12.53
N THR A 395 19.45 17.66 12.68
CA THR A 395 19.83 16.25 12.86
C THR A 395 20.75 15.77 11.74
N ILE A 396 20.43 16.10 10.49
CA ILE A 396 21.25 15.73 9.32
C ILE A 396 22.57 16.49 9.26
N GLY A 397 22.60 17.73 9.75
CA GLY A 397 23.83 18.51 9.89
C GLY A 397 24.74 17.90 10.95
N PHE A 398 24.17 17.35 12.02
CA PHE A 398 24.93 16.59 13.00
C PHE A 398 25.45 15.28 12.45
N ALA A 399 24.66 14.58 11.64
CA ALA A 399 25.12 13.37 10.95
C ALA A 399 26.32 13.65 10.03
N GLU A 400 26.27 14.72 9.22
CA GLU A 400 27.41 15.15 8.40
C GLU A 400 28.62 15.56 9.26
N ASN A 401 28.43 16.51 10.18
CA ASN A 401 29.55 17.18 10.85
C ASN A 401 30.20 16.36 11.96
N TYR A 402 29.46 15.45 12.59
CA TYR A 402 29.91 14.73 13.79
C TYR A 402 29.82 13.21 13.64
N LEU A 403 28.96 12.68 12.76
CA LEU A 403 28.83 11.24 12.50
C LEU A 403 29.51 10.79 11.21
N ASN A 404 30.09 11.72 10.43
CA ASN A 404 30.73 11.46 9.14
C ASN A 404 29.80 10.72 8.17
N ALA A 405 28.56 11.21 8.04
CA ALA A 405 27.63 10.78 7.00
C ALA A 405 28.15 11.16 5.61
N ASP A 406 28.25 10.19 4.70
CA ASP A 406 28.59 10.44 3.30
C ASP A 406 27.40 11.06 2.55
N ILE A 407 26.17 10.65 2.91
CA ILE A 407 24.91 11.19 2.38
C ILE A 407 23.99 11.52 3.55
N ASP A 408 23.37 12.70 3.50
CA ASP A 408 22.39 13.13 4.49
C ASP A 408 21.12 13.68 3.83
N ILE A 409 19.96 13.22 4.30
CA ILE A 409 18.66 13.56 3.72
C ILE A 409 17.68 13.91 4.83
N THR A 410 17.13 15.12 4.77
CA THR A 410 15.86 15.42 5.46
C THR A 410 14.73 15.03 4.53
N PHE A 411 13.88 14.10 4.95
CA PHE A 411 12.73 13.66 4.16
C PHE A 411 11.43 14.15 4.77
N GLU A 412 10.62 14.85 4.00
CA GLU A 412 9.39 15.49 4.45
C GLU A 412 8.17 14.74 3.92
N ASN A 413 7.41 14.15 4.84
CA ASN A 413 6.15 13.51 4.52
C ASN A 413 4.98 14.50 4.55
N GLN A 414 4.27 14.62 3.43
CA GLN A 414 3.19 15.60 3.34
C GLN A 414 1.92 15.11 4.05
N PHE A 415 1.29 16.02 4.81
CA PHE A 415 -0.11 15.87 5.22
C PHE A 415 -1.01 16.00 3.99
N ALA A 416 -1.37 14.85 3.43
CA ALA A 416 -2.05 14.72 2.15
C ALA A 416 -3.54 14.38 2.32
N ILE A 417 -4.34 14.74 1.33
CA ILE A 417 -5.80 14.59 1.32
C ILE A 417 -6.15 13.12 1.13
N SER A 418 -6.97 12.58 2.03
CA SER A 418 -7.50 11.21 1.94
C SER A 418 -6.42 10.13 1.77
N ARG A 419 -5.18 10.39 2.21
CA ARG A 419 -4.06 9.46 2.10
C ARG A 419 -4.09 8.44 3.25
N PRO A 420 -4.24 7.13 2.98
CA PRO A 420 -4.33 6.13 4.05
C PRO A 420 -2.98 5.94 4.74
N ALA A 421 -3.00 5.47 5.99
CA ALA A 421 -1.78 5.17 6.74
C ALA A 421 -0.86 4.17 5.99
N SER A 422 -1.44 3.20 5.27
CA SER A 422 -0.71 2.20 4.50
C SER A 422 0.21 2.79 3.43
N TYR A 423 -0.11 3.97 2.90
CA TYR A 423 0.77 4.65 1.95
C TYR A 423 2.15 4.91 2.55
N TYR A 424 2.20 5.36 3.81
CA TYR A 424 3.47 5.68 4.48
C TYR A 424 4.26 4.40 4.77
N SER A 425 3.56 3.30 5.10
CA SER A 425 4.18 1.99 5.24
C SER A 425 4.80 1.50 3.91
N ASP A 426 4.06 1.62 2.81
CA ASP A 426 4.53 1.25 1.46
C ASP A 426 5.72 2.12 1.03
N LEU A 427 5.66 3.42 1.32
CA LEU A 427 6.76 4.35 1.09
C LEU A 427 8.01 3.94 1.88
N GLY A 428 7.84 3.57 3.15
CA GLY A 428 8.92 3.04 3.99
C GLY A 428 9.56 1.78 3.39
N ALA A 429 8.76 0.83 2.91
CA ALA A 429 9.28 -0.35 2.20
C ALA A 429 10.05 0.04 0.93
N ASN A 430 9.60 1.05 0.19
CA ASN A 430 10.32 1.57 -0.98
C ASN A 430 11.70 2.17 -0.64
N PHE A 431 11.88 2.76 0.55
CA PHE A 431 13.23 3.13 1.02
C PHE A 431 14.13 1.91 1.18
N GLY A 432 13.61 0.83 1.76
CA GLY A 432 14.36 -0.41 1.96
C GLY A 432 14.73 -1.07 0.63
N LEU A 433 13.76 -1.14 -0.30
CA LEU A 433 13.99 -1.62 -1.66
C LEU A 433 15.00 -0.77 -2.43
N ALA A 434 14.96 0.56 -2.29
CA ALA A 434 15.94 1.44 -2.92
C ALA A 434 17.36 1.18 -2.40
N MET A 435 17.52 0.98 -1.09
CA MET A 435 18.82 0.62 -0.51
C MET A 435 19.29 -0.76 -0.99
N TYR A 436 18.38 -1.73 -1.10
CA TYR A 436 18.67 -3.03 -1.69
C TYR A 436 19.13 -2.92 -3.15
N GLN A 437 18.41 -2.17 -4.00
CA GLN A 437 18.78 -1.94 -5.41
C GLN A 437 20.15 -1.26 -5.54
N ALA A 438 20.49 -0.37 -4.60
CA ALA A 438 21.74 0.38 -4.64
C ALA A 438 22.94 -0.38 -4.06
N TRP A 439 22.75 -1.20 -3.02
CA TRP A 439 23.85 -1.77 -2.23
C TRP A 439 24.01 -3.28 -2.39
N VAL A 440 23.01 -3.97 -2.93
CA VAL A 440 22.97 -5.44 -3.01
C VAL A 440 22.79 -5.90 -4.44
N GLN A 441 21.76 -5.42 -5.12
CA GLN A 441 21.30 -5.93 -6.41
C GLN A 441 22.40 -5.87 -7.49
N VAL A 442 22.66 -6.99 -8.15
CA VAL A 442 23.55 -7.04 -9.32
C VAL A 442 22.76 -6.89 -10.62
N ALA A 443 23.36 -6.27 -11.64
CA ALA A 443 22.66 -5.98 -12.91
C ALA A 443 22.30 -7.22 -13.76
N ALA A 444 22.91 -8.37 -13.47
CA ALA A 444 22.70 -9.62 -14.18
C ALA A 444 22.87 -10.82 -13.23
N PRO A 445 21.90 -11.05 -12.32
CA PRO A 445 21.95 -12.15 -11.37
C PRO A 445 21.87 -13.50 -12.07
N LEU A 446 22.26 -14.56 -11.36
CA LEU A 446 22.00 -15.92 -11.85
C LEU A 446 20.48 -16.18 -11.85
N ALA A 447 20.03 -17.11 -12.67
CA ALA A 447 18.59 -17.41 -12.76
C ALA A 447 18.01 -17.86 -11.40
N GLY A 448 18.76 -18.66 -10.64
CA GLY A 448 18.40 -19.11 -9.29
C GLY A 448 18.95 -18.25 -8.15
N ASP A 449 19.48 -17.05 -8.43
CA ASP A 449 19.93 -16.06 -7.43
C ASP A 449 18.77 -15.09 -7.20
N PHE A 450 17.83 -15.48 -6.35
CA PHE A 450 16.52 -14.85 -6.16
C PHE A 450 16.60 -13.57 -5.32
N ASP A 451 17.57 -13.46 -4.42
CA ASP A 451 17.83 -12.19 -3.74
C ASP A 451 18.78 -11.27 -4.52
N GLU A 452 19.08 -11.64 -5.78
CA GLU A 452 19.86 -10.91 -6.79
C GLU A 452 21.16 -10.31 -6.24
N ASP A 453 21.75 -11.00 -5.28
CA ASP A 453 22.89 -10.53 -4.52
C ASP A 453 24.23 -10.91 -5.18
N GLY A 454 24.13 -11.67 -6.27
CA GLY A 454 25.20 -12.15 -7.12
C GLY A 454 25.70 -13.53 -6.76
N GLU A 455 25.17 -14.19 -5.74
CA GLU A 455 25.58 -15.51 -5.25
C GLU A 455 24.39 -16.49 -5.29
N GLY A 456 24.57 -17.67 -5.87
CA GLY A 456 23.57 -18.75 -5.82
C GLY A 456 23.77 -19.63 -4.60
N ASP A 457 23.08 -19.39 -3.48
CA ASP A 457 23.40 -20.01 -2.19
C ASP A 457 22.18 -20.56 -1.40
N ALA A 458 22.32 -20.72 -0.08
CA ALA A 458 21.25 -21.23 0.78
C ALA A 458 20.12 -20.21 1.03
N ALA A 459 20.37 -18.91 0.91
CA ALA A 459 19.36 -17.87 0.99
C ALA A 459 18.38 -18.00 -0.17
N ASP A 460 18.88 -18.25 -1.38
CA ASP A 460 18.03 -18.53 -2.55
C ASP A 460 17.19 -19.79 -2.38
N LEU A 461 17.78 -20.84 -1.80
CA LEU A 461 17.02 -22.05 -1.50
C LEU A 461 15.87 -21.74 -0.55
N ALA A 462 16.10 -20.88 0.45
CA ALA A 462 15.05 -20.46 1.37
C ALA A 462 13.98 -19.61 0.67
N ALA A 463 14.36 -18.72 -0.25
CA ALA A 463 13.44 -17.94 -1.07
C ALA A 463 12.56 -18.86 -1.94
N TRP A 464 13.16 -19.83 -2.65
CA TRP A 464 12.42 -20.82 -3.42
C TRP A 464 11.49 -21.68 -2.54
N GLN A 465 11.94 -22.10 -1.35
CA GLN A 465 11.11 -22.86 -0.42
C GLN A 465 9.91 -22.05 0.07
N ALA A 466 10.11 -20.76 0.35
CA ALA A 466 9.05 -19.86 0.77
C ALA A 466 8.03 -19.62 -0.34
N GLY A 467 8.48 -19.53 -1.59
CA GLY A 467 7.60 -19.37 -2.74
C GLY A 467 7.06 -20.65 -3.33
N PHE A 468 7.50 -21.83 -2.89
CA PHE A 468 7.11 -23.10 -3.52
C PHE A 468 5.59 -23.26 -3.59
N GLY A 469 5.08 -23.42 -4.82
CA GLY A 469 3.65 -23.52 -5.09
C GLY A 469 2.93 -22.19 -5.30
N LEU A 470 3.63 -21.05 -5.29
CA LEU A 470 3.12 -19.77 -5.78
C LEU A 470 2.93 -19.81 -7.30
N ASP A 471 1.88 -19.14 -7.75
CA ASP A 471 1.58 -18.83 -9.14
C ASP A 471 1.46 -17.29 -9.26
N GLY A 472 1.90 -16.70 -10.37
CA GLY A 472 2.15 -15.25 -10.51
C GLY A 472 3.37 -14.76 -9.72
N ALA A 473 4.37 -15.63 -9.52
CA ALA A 473 5.57 -15.30 -8.76
C ALA A 473 6.54 -14.40 -9.53
N GLU A 474 7.09 -13.40 -8.85
CA GLU A 474 8.26 -12.67 -9.32
C GLU A 474 9.54 -13.47 -9.05
N HIS A 475 10.64 -13.09 -9.71
CA HIS A 475 11.92 -13.78 -9.59
C HIS A 475 12.37 -13.94 -8.13
N TRP A 476 12.29 -12.87 -7.31
CA TRP A 476 12.66 -12.92 -5.89
C TRP A 476 11.82 -13.88 -5.04
N GLN A 477 10.65 -14.30 -5.55
CA GLN A 477 9.80 -15.29 -4.89
C GLN A 477 10.21 -16.73 -5.24
N GLY A 478 11.27 -16.93 -6.01
CA GLY A 478 11.75 -18.26 -6.39
C GLY A 478 11.46 -18.68 -7.83
N ASP A 479 11.01 -17.76 -8.70
CA ASP A 479 10.74 -18.05 -10.11
C ASP A 479 11.98 -17.81 -10.98
N ALA A 480 12.79 -18.86 -11.14
CA ALA A 480 14.09 -18.77 -11.81
C ALA A 480 13.96 -18.70 -13.33
N ASN A 481 12.86 -19.24 -13.87
CA ASN A 481 12.67 -19.34 -15.32
C ASN A 481 11.69 -18.30 -15.88
N SER A 482 11.15 -17.43 -15.00
CA SER A 482 10.19 -16.38 -15.32
C SER A 482 8.90 -16.92 -15.95
N ASP A 483 8.48 -18.13 -15.59
CA ASP A 483 7.21 -18.74 -16.02
C ASP A 483 6.03 -18.38 -15.12
N GLY A 484 6.29 -17.64 -14.05
CA GLY A 484 5.34 -17.18 -13.05
C GLY A 484 4.98 -18.25 -12.02
N ALA A 485 5.62 -19.43 -12.00
CA ALA A 485 5.27 -20.50 -11.06
C ALA A 485 6.51 -21.12 -10.39
N VAL A 486 6.58 -21.03 -9.06
CA VAL A 486 7.72 -21.56 -8.29
C VAL A 486 7.57 -23.07 -8.10
N ARG A 487 8.23 -23.85 -8.95
CA ARG A 487 8.09 -25.31 -9.01
C ARG A 487 9.46 -25.98 -9.09
N GLY A 488 9.45 -27.28 -9.43
CA GLY A 488 10.68 -28.06 -9.60
C GLY A 488 11.58 -27.59 -10.73
N GLY A 489 11.07 -26.80 -11.68
CA GLY A 489 11.86 -26.16 -12.73
C GLY A 489 12.85 -25.15 -12.15
N ASP A 490 12.39 -24.33 -11.21
CA ASP A 490 13.18 -23.29 -10.56
C ASP A 490 14.16 -23.88 -9.55
N PHE A 491 13.72 -24.91 -8.82
CA PHE A 491 14.61 -25.67 -7.96
C PHE A 491 15.77 -26.27 -8.75
N LEU A 492 15.49 -26.78 -9.95
CA LEU A 492 16.52 -27.33 -10.83
C LEU A 492 17.46 -26.23 -11.34
N ALA A 493 16.93 -25.04 -11.67
CA ALA A 493 17.74 -23.89 -12.08
C ALA A 493 18.67 -23.44 -10.94
N TRP A 494 18.15 -23.26 -9.72
CA TRP A 494 18.95 -23.01 -8.53
C TRP A 494 19.97 -24.12 -8.30
N GLN A 495 19.58 -25.40 -8.31
CA GLN A 495 20.49 -26.52 -8.07
C GLN A 495 21.66 -26.56 -9.07
N GLN A 496 21.43 -26.17 -10.32
CA GLN A 496 22.47 -26.10 -11.34
C GLN A 496 23.44 -24.93 -11.10
N GLN A 497 22.98 -23.88 -10.43
CA GLN A 497 23.71 -22.64 -10.17
C GLN A 497 24.20 -22.52 -8.72
N ALA A 498 23.84 -23.46 -7.85
CA ALA A 498 24.24 -23.47 -6.45
C ALA A 498 25.77 -23.47 -6.31
N GLY A 499 26.29 -22.54 -5.51
CA GLY A 499 27.71 -22.28 -5.31
C GLY A 499 28.39 -21.54 -6.46
N GLN A 500 27.64 -21.04 -7.44
CA GLN A 500 28.14 -20.13 -8.47
C GLN A 500 27.91 -18.67 -8.04
N SER A 501 28.80 -17.79 -8.49
CA SER A 501 28.62 -16.35 -8.38
C SER A 501 28.48 -15.75 -9.78
N SER A 502 27.61 -14.78 -9.96
CA SER A 502 27.57 -13.99 -11.19
C SER A 502 28.95 -13.38 -11.44
N ALA A 503 29.47 -13.50 -12.66
CA ALA A 503 30.75 -12.88 -12.99
C ALA A 503 30.56 -11.37 -12.93
N ALA A 504 31.28 -10.69 -12.04
CA ALA A 504 31.29 -9.23 -11.98
C ALA A 504 31.42 -8.71 -13.41
N ALA A 505 30.42 -7.95 -13.87
CA ALA A 505 30.49 -7.29 -15.17
C ALA A 505 31.84 -6.56 -15.19
N ALA A 506 32.73 -6.93 -16.11
CA ALA A 506 33.97 -6.22 -16.28
C ALA A 506 33.57 -4.78 -16.57
N VAL A 507 33.69 -3.91 -15.56
CA VAL A 507 33.50 -2.47 -15.71
C VAL A 507 34.36 -2.11 -16.92
N PRO A 508 33.79 -1.63 -18.03
CA PRO A 508 34.60 -1.17 -19.13
C PRO A 508 35.48 -0.06 -18.55
N GLU A 509 36.77 -0.32 -18.37
CA GLU A 509 37.67 0.75 -18.00
C GLU A 509 37.46 1.89 -19.02
N PRO A 510 37.49 3.16 -18.61
CA PRO A 510 37.32 4.30 -19.52
C PRO A 510 38.49 4.45 -20.54
N SER A 511 39.26 3.40 -20.80
CA SER A 511 40.43 3.38 -21.68
C SER A 511 40.10 3.10 -23.16
N GLY A 512 38.88 2.72 -23.52
CA GLY A 512 38.48 2.53 -24.94
C GLY A 512 38.25 3.82 -25.73
N LEU A 513 37.75 4.88 -25.08
CA LEU A 513 37.44 6.16 -25.72
C LEU A 513 38.68 7.08 -25.83
N LEU A 514 39.63 6.97 -24.90
CA LEU A 514 40.91 7.70 -24.98
C LEU A 514 41.87 7.06 -26.00
N ALA A 515 41.85 5.73 -26.18
CA ALA A 515 42.65 5.06 -27.20
C ALA A 515 42.14 5.31 -28.64
N SER A 516 40.82 5.45 -28.82
CA SER A 516 40.23 5.82 -30.12
C SER A 516 40.37 7.30 -30.46
N LEU A 517 40.52 8.19 -29.47
CA LEU A 517 40.84 9.61 -29.67
C LEU A 517 42.34 9.89 -29.91
N LEU A 518 43.25 9.02 -29.45
CA LEU A 518 44.70 9.16 -29.71
C LEU A 518 45.17 8.56 -31.05
N VAL A 519 44.39 7.66 -31.66
CA VAL A 519 44.68 7.12 -33.01
C VAL A 519 44.09 8.00 -34.13
N ALA A 520 43.14 8.89 -33.82
CA ALA A 520 42.58 9.86 -34.78
C ALA A 520 43.31 11.22 -34.83
N ALA A 521 44.33 11.44 -34.00
CA ALA A 521 45.04 12.70 -33.87
C ALA A 521 46.09 13.07 -34.96
N PRO A 522 46.53 12.19 -35.89
CA PRO A 522 47.33 12.64 -37.04
C PRO A 522 46.50 12.95 -38.30
N LEU A 523 45.20 12.61 -38.36
CA LEU A 523 44.40 12.74 -39.59
C LEU A 523 43.50 13.99 -39.64
N LEU A 524 43.43 14.76 -38.55
CA LEU A 524 42.65 16.01 -38.48
C LEU A 524 43.52 17.28 -38.41
N ALA A 525 44.79 17.21 -38.81
CA ALA A 525 45.68 18.39 -38.94
C ALA A 525 45.86 18.89 -40.39
N VAL A 526 45.16 18.33 -41.38
CA VAL A 526 45.37 18.69 -42.82
C VAL A 526 44.14 19.28 -43.53
N ARG A 527 42.98 19.48 -42.88
CA ARG A 527 41.79 19.95 -43.63
C ARG A 527 40.92 21.05 -43.04
N LEU A 528 41.46 21.98 -42.24
CA LEU A 528 40.81 23.28 -42.01
C LEU A 528 41.82 24.44 -41.96
N ARG A 529 42.39 24.79 -43.10
CA ARG A 529 42.71 26.18 -43.46
C ARG A 529 42.41 26.36 -44.93
N LEU A 530 41.37 27.12 -45.25
CA LEU A 530 41.31 28.12 -46.32
C LEU A 530 39.85 28.50 -46.61
N VAL A 531 39.41 29.58 -45.97
CA VAL A 531 38.55 30.57 -46.62
C VAL A 531 39.44 31.80 -46.85
N TRP A 532 39.34 32.32 -48.07
CA TRP A 532 39.90 33.58 -48.60
C TRP A 532 41.26 33.57 -49.30
N SER A 533 41.14 33.70 -50.61
CA SER A 533 42.01 34.37 -51.57
C SER A 533 42.37 35.82 -51.18
N ALA A 534 43.67 36.16 -51.22
CA ALA A 534 44.19 37.43 -51.77
C ALA A 534 45.74 37.40 -51.89
N PHE A 535 46.20 37.44 -53.15
CA PHE A 535 47.40 38.14 -53.69
C PHE A 535 48.76 38.16 -52.96
N LEU A 536 49.78 37.56 -53.59
CA LEU A 536 51.07 38.15 -54.07
C LEU A 536 52.09 37.02 -54.45
N PRO A 537 53.17 37.28 -55.23
CA PRO A 537 53.51 36.43 -56.38
C PRO A 537 54.97 35.89 -56.43
N THR A 538 55.19 35.01 -57.40
CA THR A 538 56.44 34.76 -58.16
C THR A 538 57.59 33.96 -57.49
N ILE A 539 57.92 32.77 -58.03
CA ILE A 539 59.06 32.53 -58.96
C ILE A 539 59.22 31.01 -59.22
N VAL A 540 59.09 30.68 -60.51
CA VAL A 540 59.72 29.62 -61.33
C VAL A 540 60.63 28.59 -60.64
N ALA A 541 60.32 27.30 -60.81
CA ALA A 541 61.31 26.29 -61.25
C ALA A 541 60.64 25.02 -61.81
N THR A 542 60.95 24.80 -63.09
CA THR A 542 60.81 23.64 -63.98
C THR A 542 61.11 22.25 -63.41
N GLY A 543 60.51 21.20 -64.02
CA GLY A 543 61.25 19.93 -64.22
C GLY A 543 60.46 18.62 -64.37
N HIS A 544 60.13 18.28 -65.62
CA HIS A 544 59.98 16.93 -66.23
C HIS A 544 59.02 15.87 -65.65
N ARG A 545 57.96 15.40 -66.35
CA ARG A 545 57.90 14.56 -67.58
C ARG A 545 58.66 13.22 -67.41
N SER A 546 58.17 12.04 -67.80
CA SER A 546 57.11 11.61 -68.71
C SER A 546 57.19 10.08 -68.89
N ALA A 547 56.24 9.51 -69.66
CA ALA A 547 56.29 8.27 -70.47
C ALA A 547 55.51 7.07 -69.89
N ARG A 548 54.65 6.33 -70.63
CA ARG A 548 54.39 6.25 -72.09
C ARG A 548 53.06 5.47 -72.37
N ARG A 549 52.32 5.94 -73.40
CA ARG A 549 51.60 5.27 -74.52
C ARG A 549 50.46 4.23 -74.30
N PHE A 550 49.21 4.64 -74.59
CA PHE A 550 48.35 4.44 -75.81
C PHE A 550 48.38 3.11 -76.62
N PRO A 551 47.41 2.80 -77.53
CA PRO A 551 46.05 3.37 -77.82
C PRO A 551 44.93 2.36 -78.29
N HIS A 552 43.79 2.90 -78.77
CA HIS A 552 42.78 2.42 -79.77
C HIS A 552 41.43 1.89 -79.24
N SER A 553 40.29 2.62 -79.39
CA SER A 553 39.38 2.84 -80.56
C SER A 553 38.57 1.58 -80.94
N SER A 554 37.27 1.54 -81.28
CA SER A 554 36.21 2.50 -81.61
C SER A 554 34.91 1.69 -81.86
N SER A 555 33.75 2.39 -81.86
CA SER A 555 32.51 2.14 -82.65
C SER A 555 31.58 0.93 -82.39
N LEU A 556 30.31 1.28 -82.14
CA LEU A 556 29.03 0.53 -82.28
C LEU A 556 28.77 0.07 -83.74
N PRO A 557 27.88 -0.92 -84.02
CA PRO A 557 26.42 -0.69 -84.20
C PRO A 557 25.47 -1.89 -83.92
N ASP A 558 24.19 -1.65 -84.25
CA ASP A 558 22.88 -2.28 -83.96
C ASP A 558 22.56 -3.74 -84.40
N ASP A 559 21.52 -4.28 -83.74
CA ASP A 559 20.39 -5.16 -84.16
C ASP A 559 20.60 -6.46 -84.97
N LEU A 560 20.09 -7.60 -84.44
CA LEU A 560 18.93 -8.37 -84.96
C LEU A 560 18.72 -9.74 -84.26
N ALA A 561 17.49 -10.22 -84.36
CA ALA A 561 16.81 -11.18 -83.49
C ALA A 561 16.88 -12.68 -83.90
N MET A 562 16.37 -13.51 -82.96
CA MET A 562 15.64 -14.79 -83.10
C MET A 562 16.39 -16.13 -83.24
N SER A 563 16.22 -17.00 -82.22
CA SER A 563 15.48 -18.29 -82.27
C SER A 563 15.95 -19.27 -81.16
N THR A 564 15.14 -19.50 -80.11
CA THR A 564 14.28 -20.68 -79.83
C THR A 564 14.89 -21.79 -78.96
N LEU A 565 14.10 -22.24 -77.97
CA LEU A 565 14.12 -23.49 -77.15
C LEU A 565 14.70 -23.37 -75.70
N PRO A 566 14.24 -24.19 -74.72
CA PRO A 566 13.03 -23.96 -73.93
C PRO A 566 13.27 -24.06 -72.39
N LEU A 567 12.24 -23.73 -71.59
CA LEU A 567 12.00 -24.20 -70.22
C LEU A 567 13.14 -24.12 -69.19
N MET A 568 13.12 -23.07 -68.35
CA MET A 568 13.17 -23.12 -66.87
C MET A 568 13.56 -21.73 -66.35
N GLY A 569 12.80 -21.18 -65.39
CA GLY A 569 13.24 -20.02 -64.61
C GLY A 569 12.19 -18.92 -64.42
N ARG A 570 11.32 -19.14 -63.42
CA ARG A 570 10.51 -18.18 -62.63
C ARG A 570 10.91 -16.70 -62.82
N ALA A 571 10.08 -15.85 -63.42
CA ALA A 571 8.89 -15.18 -62.86
C ALA A 571 9.19 -14.27 -61.65
N PHE A 572 9.34 -12.97 -61.90
CA PHE A 572 9.18 -11.90 -60.93
C PHE A 572 8.38 -10.75 -61.59
N ALA A 573 7.06 -10.74 -61.35
CA ALA A 573 6.21 -9.55 -61.34
C ALA A 573 4.79 -9.98 -60.96
N ALA A 574 4.46 -9.94 -59.67
CA ALA A 574 3.10 -9.68 -59.20
C ALA A 574 3.06 -9.56 -57.67
N ALA A 575 2.25 -8.59 -57.25
CA ALA A 575 1.50 -8.54 -56.00
C ALA A 575 2.26 -8.19 -54.71
N MET A 576 2.03 -6.95 -54.27
CA MET A 576 1.75 -6.68 -52.85
C MET A 576 0.66 -7.66 -52.37
N PHE A 577 1.07 -8.65 -51.60
CA PHE A 577 0.21 -9.32 -50.63
C PHE A 577 0.87 -9.16 -49.26
N LEU A 578 0.04 -8.74 -48.31
CA LEU A 578 0.32 -8.76 -46.88
C LEU A 578 0.89 -10.13 -46.48
N ALA A 579 2.16 -10.17 -46.07
CA ALA A 579 2.61 -11.18 -45.13
C ALA A 579 2.14 -10.75 -43.74
N ALA A 580 0.86 -11.01 -43.43
CA ALA A 580 0.49 -11.18 -42.04
C ALA A 580 1.31 -12.35 -41.49
N PRO A 581 1.89 -12.26 -40.28
CA PRO A 581 2.40 -13.45 -39.63
C PRO A 581 1.21 -14.41 -39.52
N VAL A 582 1.36 -15.61 -40.08
CA VAL A 582 0.46 -16.72 -39.74
C VAL A 582 0.73 -16.99 -38.27
N MET A 583 -0.05 -16.35 -37.40
CA MET A 583 -0.25 -16.84 -36.05
C MET A 583 -0.81 -18.24 -36.24
N ALA A 584 0.01 -19.25 -35.96
CA ALA A 584 -0.52 -20.57 -35.70
C ALA A 584 -1.56 -20.38 -34.58
N GLN A 585 -2.84 -20.51 -34.92
CA GLN A 585 -3.88 -20.68 -33.92
C GLN A 585 -3.43 -21.88 -33.09
N ARG A 586 -3.02 -21.64 -31.85
CA ARG A 586 -2.92 -22.69 -30.84
C ARG A 586 -4.35 -23.19 -30.67
N THR A 587 -4.73 -24.20 -31.43
CA THR A 587 -5.92 -24.99 -31.11
C THR A 587 -5.54 -25.77 -29.86
N HIS A 588 -5.84 -25.20 -28.70
CA HIS A 588 -5.85 -25.97 -27.46
C HIS A 588 -6.78 -27.18 -27.68
N PRO A 589 -6.43 -28.37 -27.17
CA PRO A 589 -7.36 -29.48 -27.18
C PRO A 589 -8.69 -29.01 -26.54
N PRO A 590 -9.84 -29.58 -26.95
CA PRO A 590 -11.11 -29.19 -26.38
C PRO A 590 -11.11 -29.54 -24.89
N MET A 591 -11.12 -28.51 -24.04
CA MET A 591 -11.22 -28.66 -22.60
C MET A 591 -12.49 -29.46 -22.24
N ALA A 592 -12.36 -30.36 -21.27
CA ALA A 592 -13.50 -31.10 -20.71
C ALA A 592 -13.48 -31.08 -19.19
N ALA A 593 -14.67 -31.18 -18.59
CA ALA A 593 -14.85 -31.23 -17.15
C ALA A 593 -15.62 -32.50 -16.76
N GLU A 594 -15.03 -33.32 -15.89
CA GLU A 594 -15.64 -34.53 -15.33
C GLU A 594 -15.99 -34.29 -13.86
N ILE A 595 -17.23 -34.62 -13.47
CA ILE A 595 -17.63 -34.60 -12.06
C ILE A 595 -17.07 -35.84 -11.38
N VAL A 596 -16.13 -35.65 -10.47
CA VAL A 596 -15.51 -36.72 -9.67
C VAL A 596 -16.40 -37.08 -8.48
N ALA A 597 -16.94 -36.06 -7.80
CA ALA A 597 -17.80 -36.23 -6.64
C ALA A 597 -18.74 -35.03 -6.48
N VAL A 598 -19.91 -35.26 -5.90
CA VAL A 598 -20.84 -34.23 -5.42
C VAL A 598 -21.37 -34.70 -4.08
N GLU A 599 -21.16 -33.89 -3.05
CA GLU A 599 -21.57 -34.21 -1.68
C GLU A 599 -22.40 -33.06 -1.12
N ARG A 600 -23.47 -33.39 -0.41
CA ARG A 600 -24.21 -32.42 0.39
C ARG A 600 -23.44 -32.17 1.68
N ILE A 601 -22.99 -30.93 1.88
CA ILE A 601 -22.15 -30.56 3.02
C ILE A 601 -22.93 -29.84 4.14
N TRP A 602 -24.14 -29.34 3.85
CA TRP A 602 -24.97 -28.67 4.86
C TRP A 602 -26.47 -28.61 4.51
N ASP A 603 -27.34 -28.87 5.49
CA ASP A 603 -28.81 -28.87 5.36
C ASP A 603 -29.58 -28.48 6.67
N ALA A 604 -28.89 -27.87 7.64
CA ALA A 604 -29.40 -27.59 9.00
C ALA A 604 -30.36 -26.38 9.19
N ALA A 605 -30.94 -25.80 8.13
CA ALA A 605 -31.77 -24.59 8.17
C ALA A 605 -32.86 -24.62 7.08
N PRO A 606 -33.94 -23.82 7.20
CA PRO A 606 -35.04 -23.86 6.23
C PRO A 606 -34.66 -23.45 4.81
N HIS A 607 -33.65 -22.59 4.66
CA HIS A 607 -33.17 -22.13 3.36
C HIS A 607 -31.70 -21.71 3.38
N PHE A 608 -30.97 -22.09 2.31
CA PHE A 608 -29.59 -21.68 2.03
C PHE A 608 -29.45 -21.00 0.67
N ALA A 609 -28.56 -20.01 0.59
CA ALA A 609 -28.23 -19.31 -0.65
C ALA A 609 -26.81 -18.71 -0.62
N PHE A 610 -26.31 -18.29 -1.78
CA PHE A 610 -25.14 -17.40 -1.92
C PHE A 610 -23.85 -17.95 -1.31
N THR A 611 -23.44 -19.13 -1.77
CA THR A 611 -22.24 -19.82 -1.29
C THR A 611 -20.94 -19.18 -1.80
N ASP A 612 -19.86 -19.34 -1.04
CA ASP A 612 -18.49 -19.17 -1.52
C ASP A 612 -17.57 -20.20 -0.87
N LEU A 613 -16.41 -20.46 -1.46
CA LEU A 613 -15.45 -21.47 -1.01
C LEU A 613 -14.04 -20.91 -1.14
N LEU A 614 -13.25 -21.08 -0.08
CA LEU A 614 -11.85 -20.69 -0.02
C LEU A 614 -11.06 -21.75 0.75
N ARG A 615 -9.78 -21.90 0.39
CA ARG A 615 -8.81 -22.65 1.18
C ARG A 615 -7.85 -21.66 1.85
N TRP A 616 -7.68 -21.75 3.17
CA TRP A 616 -6.80 -20.87 3.93
C TRP A 616 -6.16 -21.62 5.10
N ARG A 617 -4.83 -21.48 5.27
CA ARG A 617 -4.03 -22.14 6.34
C ARG A 617 -4.34 -23.62 6.53
N ASP A 618 -4.26 -24.37 5.45
CA ASP A 618 -4.54 -25.80 5.45
C ASP A 618 -5.95 -26.25 5.85
N ARG A 619 -6.94 -25.38 5.64
CA ARG A 619 -8.35 -25.69 5.93
C ARG A 619 -9.28 -25.13 4.87
N TRP A 620 -10.38 -25.83 4.64
CA TRP A 620 -11.49 -25.36 3.81
C TRP A 620 -12.41 -24.47 4.62
N TYR A 621 -12.89 -23.40 4.00
CA TYR A 621 -13.94 -22.54 4.51
C TYR A 621 -15.01 -22.38 3.45
N CYS A 622 -16.26 -22.66 3.83
CA CYS A 622 -17.42 -22.39 2.99
C CYS A 622 -18.37 -21.45 3.73
N GLY A 623 -18.69 -20.33 3.09
CA GLY A 623 -19.62 -19.34 3.61
C GLY A 623 -20.92 -19.39 2.84
N PHE A 624 -22.06 -19.18 3.49
CA PHE A 624 -23.37 -19.07 2.83
C PHE A 624 -24.41 -18.38 3.71
N ARG A 625 -25.48 -17.90 3.08
CA ARG A 625 -26.65 -17.37 3.77
C ARG A 625 -27.52 -18.50 4.33
N GLU A 626 -27.98 -18.33 5.57
CA GLU A 626 -29.08 -19.08 6.19
C GLU A 626 -30.30 -18.15 6.39
N GLY A 627 -31.50 -18.63 6.06
CA GLY A 627 -32.76 -17.90 6.25
C GLY A 627 -34.00 -18.78 6.19
N GLN A 628 -35.18 -18.16 6.19
CA GLN A 628 -36.49 -18.80 6.02
C GLN A 628 -36.88 -18.99 4.54
N ARG A 629 -36.28 -18.19 3.65
CA ARG A 629 -36.52 -18.16 2.19
C ARG A 629 -35.30 -17.58 1.48
N HIS A 630 -35.32 -17.54 0.15
CA HIS A 630 -34.24 -16.99 -0.68
C HIS A 630 -33.80 -15.58 -0.27
N VAL A 631 -34.76 -14.67 -0.08
CA VAL A 631 -34.50 -13.28 0.33
C VAL A 631 -35.68 -12.68 1.09
N GLY A 632 -35.39 -11.65 1.90
CA GLY A 632 -36.37 -10.68 2.41
C GLY A 632 -36.94 -10.97 3.80
N ASP A 633 -36.41 -11.99 4.47
CA ASP A 633 -36.43 -12.19 5.92
C ASP A 633 -35.04 -11.83 6.51
N GLN A 634 -34.84 -11.97 7.84
CA GLN A 634 -33.53 -11.71 8.45
C GLN A 634 -32.55 -12.86 8.14
N GLY A 635 -31.76 -12.70 7.09
CA GLY A 635 -30.67 -13.61 6.74
C GLY A 635 -29.43 -13.42 7.62
N ARG A 636 -28.75 -14.53 7.88
CA ARG A 636 -27.46 -14.60 8.58
C ARG A 636 -26.44 -15.32 7.72
N LEU A 637 -25.15 -15.08 7.88
CA LEU A 637 -24.12 -15.84 7.16
C LEU A 637 -23.49 -16.88 8.06
N ARG A 638 -23.57 -18.14 7.64
CA ARG A 638 -22.88 -19.27 8.26
C ARG A 638 -21.52 -19.42 7.60
N ILE A 639 -20.49 -19.59 8.41
CA ILE A 639 -19.18 -20.08 7.95
C ILE A 639 -18.99 -21.48 8.53
N ILE A 640 -18.76 -22.44 7.65
CA ILE A 640 -18.36 -23.81 8.01
C ILE A 640 -16.91 -24.04 7.57
N ALA A 641 -16.20 -24.90 8.30
CA ALA A 641 -14.83 -25.28 7.98
C ALA A 641 -14.66 -26.80 7.97
N SER A 642 -13.69 -27.27 7.19
CA SER A 642 -13.32 -28.67 7.09
C SER A 642 -11.82 -28.82 6.83
N ASP A 643 -11.20 -29.82 7.46
CA ASP A 643 -9.78 -30.10 7.24
C ASP A 643 -9.57 -31.00 6.01
N ASP A 644 -10.54 -31.89 5.72
CA ASP A 644 -10.47 -32.93 4.68
C ASP A 644 -11.48 -32.72 3.53
N GLY A 645 -12.37 -31.73 3.67
CA GLY A 645 -13.44 -31.45 2.72
C GLY A 645 -14.62 -32.43 2.80
N GLN A 646 -14.64 -33.33 3.80
CA GLN A 646 -15.69 -34.32 4.04
C GLN A 646 -16.44 -34.01 5.35
N ALA A 647 -15.71 -33.78 6.44
CA ALA A 647 -16.28 -33.46 7.74
C ALA A 647 -16.36 -31.95 7.93
N TRP A 648 -17.57 -31.41 7.93
CA TRP A 648 -17.82 -29.96 8.02
C TRP A 648 -18.39 -29.55 9.37
N ASN A 649 -17.85 -28.49 9.94
CA ASN A 649 -18.28 -27.95 11.23
C ASN A 649 -18.56 -26.45 11.10
N SER A 650 -19.62 -25.97 11.76
CA SER A 650 -19.86 -24.53 11.90
C SER A 650 -18.75 -23.88 12.73
N VAL A 651 -18.11 -22.85 12.19
CA VAL A 651 -17.13 -22.02 12.91
C VAL A 651 -17.66 -20.64 13.26
N ALA A 652 -18.58 -20.08 12.46
CA ALA A 652 -19.21 -18.80 12.77
C ALA A 652 -20.66 -18.70 12.28
N LEU A 653 -21.45 -17.90 12.99
CA LEU A 653 -22.75 -17.39 12.53
C LEU A 653 -22.73 -15.87 12.63
N LEU A 654 -22.59 -15.22 11.48
CA LEU A 654 -22.50 -13.78 11.36
C LEU A 654 -23.90 -13.19 11.25
N GLU A 655 -24.17 -12.21 12.08
CA GLU A 655 -25.43 -11.48 12.10
C GLU A 655 -25.18 -9.99 12.34
N LEU A 656 -26.07 -9.17 11.80
CA LEU A 656 -26.07 -7.73 12.01
C LEU A 656 -27.51 -7.31 12.28
N ALA A 657 -27.73 -6.67 13.44
CA ALA A 657 -29.06 -6.22 13.84
C ALA A 657 -29.67 -5.32 12.75
N ASP A 658 -30.96 -5.50 12.49
CA ASP A 658 -31.73 -4.74 11.48
C ASP A 658 -31.33 -4.95 10.00
N PHE A 659 -30.47 -5.94 9.70
CA PHE A 659 -30.09 -6.28 8.33
C PHE A 659 -30.37 -7.75 7.98
N ASP A 660 -30.78 -7.97 6.73
CA ASP A 660 -30.76 -9.26 6.02
C ASP A 660 -29.39 -9.40 5.36
N LEU A 661 -28.51 -10.24 5.92
CA LEU A 661 -27.19 -10.50 5.36
C LEU A 661 -27.26 -11.47 4.19
N ARG A 662 -26.48 -11.20 3.15
CA ARG A 662 -26.43 -11.94 1.89
C ARG A 662 -25.00 -12.05 1.41
N ASP A 663 -24.73 -13.11 0.63
CA ASP A 663 -23.45 -13.36 -0.05
C ASP A 663 -22.25 -13.40 0.89
N ALA A 664 -21.71 -14.58 1.17
CA ALA A 664 -20.53 -14.73 2.02
C ALA A 664 -19.26 -14.75 1.18
N ALA A 665 -18.92 -13.64 0.50
CA ALA A 665 -17.73 -13.59 -0.33
C ALA A 665 -16.47 -13.70 0.54
N LEU A 666 -15.67 -14.74 0.32
CA LEU A 666 -14.47 -15.05 1.10
C LEU A 666 -13.22 -14.57 0.36
N SER A 667 -12.29 -13.96 1.09
CA SER A 667 -10.97 -13.60 0.56
C SER A 667 -9.90 -13.61 1.66
N ILE A 668 -8.63 -13.59 1.25
CA ILE A 668 -7.48 -13.48 2.16
C ILE A 668 -6.90 -12.09 1.98
N THR A 669 -6.81 -11.31 3.06
CA THR A 669 -6.20 -9.98 3.04
C THR A 669 -4.68 -10.08 2.86
N PRO A 670 -3.98 -9.01 2.46
CA PRO A 670 -2.52 -9.02 2.29
C PRO A 670 -1.77 -9.34 3.58
N ASP A 671 -2.33 -8.97 4.74
CA ASP A 671 -1.82 -9.30 6.07
C ASP A 671 -2.22 -10.73 6.54
N GLY A 672 -2.78 -11.55 5.66
CA GLY A 672 -2.99 -12.98 5.87
C GLY A 672 -4.24 -13.35 6.67
N ARG A 673 -5.16 -12.42 6.93
CA ARG A 673 -6.44 -12.67 7.63
C ARG A 673 -7.51 -13.18 6.68
N LEU A 674 -8.44 -13.96 7.22
CA LEU A 674 -9.66 -14.35 6.49
C LEU A 674 -10.66 -13.21 6.53
N MET A 675 -11.08 -12.71 5.37
CA MET A 675 -12.10 -11.68 5.22
C MET A 675 -13.40 -12.29 4.69
N VAL A 676 -14.52 -11.88 5.29
CA VAL A 676 -15.87 -12.13 4.77
C VAL A 676 -16.48 -10.79 4.39
N LEU A 677 -16.92 -10.67 3.15
CA LEU A 677 -17.61 -9.51 2.62
C LEU A 677 -18.99 -9.93 2.13
N GLY A 678 -20.02 -9.12 2.39
CA GLY A 678 -21.37 -9.46 1.98
C GLY A 678 -22.33 -8.28 1.91
N GLY A 679 -23.50 -8.51 1.32
CA GLY A 679 -24.59 -7.56 1.27
C GLY A 679 -25.32 -7.47 2.61
N ALA A 680 -25.62 -6.24 3.05
CA ALA A 680 -26.45 -5.98 4.22
C ALA A 680 -27.68 -5.17 3.81
N ARG A 681 -28.84 -5.83 3.67
CA ARG A 681 -30.09 -5.16 3.26
C ARG A 681 -30.91 -4.76 4.48
N GLN A 682 -31.29 -3.49 4.54
CA GLN A 682 -32.08 -2.96 5.67
C GLN A 682 -33.42 -3.70 5.84
N LEU A 683 -33.79 -3.95 7.09
CA LEU A 683 -35.08 -4.48 7.53
C LEU A 683 -35.96 -3.37 8.12
N GLY A 684 -37.27 -3.61 8.18
CA GLY A 684 -38.21 -2.71 8.87
C GLY A 684 -38.45 -1.33 8.23
N VAL A 685 -37.78 -0.99 7.13
CA VAL A 685 -37.90 0.31 6.45
C VAL A 685 -38.76 0.24 5.18
N PRO A 686 -39.48 1.31 4.79
CA PRO A 686 -40.36 1.31 3.61
C PRO A 686 -39.65 1.11 2.26
N ARG A 687 -38.39 1.56 2.15
CA ARG A 687 -37.57 1.45 0.94
C ARG A 687 -36.18 0.90 1.31
N PRO A 688 -36.08 -0.42 1.53
CA PRO A 688 -34.86 -1.04 2.00
C PRO A 688 -33.78 -1.03 0.92
N ALA A 689 -32.65 -0.40 1.22
CA ALA A 689 -31.45 -0.44 0.40
C ALA A 689 -30.46 -1.49 0.93
N THR A 690 -29.53 -1.90 0.09
CA THR A 690 -28.46 -2.84 0.43
C THR A 690 -27.13 -2.10 0.45
N GLY A 691 -26.41 -2.25 1.56
CA GLY A 691 -25.02 -1.84 1.71
C GLY A 691 -24.11 -3.05 1.64
N THR A 692 -22.84 -2.84 1.93
CA THR A 692 -21.84 -3.92 2.05
C THR A 692 -21.27 -3.89 3.44
N PHE A 693 -21.11 -5.08 4.04
CA PHE A 693 -20.39 -5.24 5.29
C PHE A 693 -19.10 -6.03 5.07
N ALA A 694 -18.16 -5.89 6.00
CA ALA A 694 -17.00 -6.77 6.11
C ALA A 694 -16.81 -7.23 7.57
N CYS A 695 -16.22 -8.40 7.73
CA CYS A 695 -15.62 -8.86 8.98
C CYS A 695 -14.38 -9.69 8.70
N PHE A 696 -13.54 -9.84 9.72
CA PHE A 696 -12.21 -10.42 9.61
C PHE A 696 -11.99 -11.48 10.67
N SER A 697 -11.12 -12.44 10.39
CA SER A 697 -10.69 -13.46 11.35
C SER A 697 -9.19 -13.73 11.20
N ASP A 698 -8.49 -13.70 12.32
CA ASP A 698 -7.06 -13.99 12.39
C ASP A 698 -6.77 -15.49 12.49
N ASP A 699 -7.76 -16.30 12.86
CA ASP A 699 -7.60 -17.74 13.17
C ASP A 699 -8.64 -18.65 12.49
N GLY A 700 -9.63 -18.08 11.80
CA GLY A 700 -10.72 -18.79 11.12
C GLY A 700 -11.78 -19.35 12.05
N ARG A 701 -11.76 -18.95 13.33
CA ARG A 701 -12.70 -19.39 14.37
C ARG A 701 -13.42 -18.21 14.99
N GLU A 702 -12.67 -17.17 15.36
CA GLU A 702 -13.21 -15.94 15.89
C GLU A 702 -13.27 -14.88 14.80
N PHE A 703 -14.45 -14.31 14.58
CA PHE A 703 -14.68 -13.27 13.58
C PHE A 703 -15.01 -11.97 14.28
N SER A 704 -14.44 -10.87 13.80
CA SER A 704 -14.83 -9.53 14.20
C SER A 704 -16.33 -9.34 13.93
N PRO A 705 -17.05 -8.50 14.70
CA PRO A 705 -18.42 -8.17 14.39
C PRO A 705 -18.56 -7.63 12.95
N PRO A 706 -19.60 -8.05 12.19
CA PRO A 706 -19.89 -7.46 10.88
C PRO A 706 -20.01 -5.93 10.98
N LYS A 707 -19.24 -5.21 10.18
CA LYS A 707 -19.29 -3.74 10.10
C LYS A 707 -19.66 -3.31 8.68
N ILE A 708 -20.57 -2.35 8.56
CA ILE A 708 -20.91 -1.74 7.28
C ILE A 708 -19.68 -0.97 6.76
N VAL A 709 -19.19 -1.35 5.57
CA VAL A 709 -18.04 -0.75 4.88
C VAL A 709 -18.47 0.04 3.64
N ILE A 710 -19.60 -0.33 3.03
CA ILE A 710 -20.29 0.49 2.04
C ILE A 710 -21.71 0.73 2.52
N SER A 711 -22.12 1.98 2.55
CA SER A 711 -23.43 2.35 3.06
C SER A 711 -24.59 1.83 2.21
N PRO A 712 -25.75 1.50 2.83
CA PRO A 712 -26.95 1.15 2.09
C PRO A 712 -27.29 2.17 1.00
N GLY A 713 -27.46 1.67 -0.22
CA GLY A 713 -27.60 2.48 -1.43
C GLY A 713 -26.65 2.02 -2.53
N ARG A 714 -25.54 1.37 -2.16
CA ARG A 714 -24.60 0.73 -3.08
C ARG A 714 -24.12 -0.59 -2.49
N TRP A 715 -24.09 -1.61 -3.34
CA TRP A 715 -23.68 -2.96 -2.96
C TRP A 715 -22.45 -3.35 -3.76
N LEU A 716 -21.30 -3.42 -3.08
CA LEU A 716 -20.07 -4.03 -3.55
C LEU A 716 -20.21 -5.55 -3.37
N TRP A 717 -20.23 -6.29 -4.48
CA TRP A 717 -20.68 -7.69 -4.44
C TRP A 717 -19.60 -8.65 -3.93
N ARG A 718 -18.36 -8.49 -4.40
CA ARG A 718 -17.17 -9.23 -3.95
C ARG A 718 -15.90 -8.50 -4.36
N VAL A 719 -14.78 -8.92 -3.77
CA VAL A 719 -13.45 -8.36 -4.03
C VAL A 719 -12.43 -9.46 -4.37
N THR A 720 -11.37 -9.06 -5.06
CA THR A 720 -10.17 -9.86 -5.29
C THR A 720 -8.97 -9.02 -4.93
N TRP A 721 -8.09 -9.56 -4.08
CA TRP A 721 -6.82 -8.93 -3.75
C TRP A 721 -5.80 -9.19 -4.84
N HIS A 722 -5.10 -8.13 -5.25
CA HIS A 722 -4.02 -8.16 -6.23
C HIS A 722 -3.05 -7.02 -5.89
N GLU A 723 -1.78 -7.36 -5.70
CA GLU A 723 -0.71 -6.40 -5.37
C GLU A 723 -1.07 -5.48 -4.19
N GLY A 724 -1.57 -6.06 -3.09
CA GLY A 724 -1.94 -5.32 -1.88
C GLY A 724 -3.24 -4.52 -1.97
N VAL A 725 -3.92 -4.50 -3.12
CA VAL A 725 -5.18 -3.77 -3.33
C VAL A 725 -6.32 -4.75 -3.63
N ALA A 726 -7.44 -4.62 -2.93
CA ALA A 726 -8.65 -5.36 -3.26
C ALA A 726 -9.47 -4.57 -4.28
N TYR A 727 -9.83 -5.22 -5.39
CA TYR A 727 -10.67 -4.67 -6.45
C TYR A 727 -12.03 -5.35 -6.45
N GLY A 728 -13.11 -4.57 -6.55
CA GLY A 728 -14.44 -5.15 -6.64
C GLY A 728 -15.45 -4.26 -7.33
N VAL A 729 -16.49 -4.89 -7.88
CA VAL A 729 -17.53 -4.22 -8.64
C VAL A 729 -18.75 -3.96 -7.77
N SER A 730 -19.23 -2.72 -7.77
CA SER A 730 -20.47 -2.34 -7.09
C SER A 730 -21.56 -1.87 -8.04
N TYR A 731 -22.78 -1.95 -7.54
CA TYR A 731 -23.97 -1.41 -8.19
C TYR A 731 -24.91 -0.76 -7.16
N SER A 732 -25.67 0.24 -7.59
CA SER A 732 -26.66 0.91 -6.74
C SER A 732 -27.85 0.00 -6.41
N THR A 733 -28.44 0.24 -5.23
CA THR A 733 -29.63 -0.44 -4.74
C THR A 733 -30.57 0.59 -4.08
N PRO A 734 -31.90 0.40 -4.04
CA PRO A 734 -32.66 -0.79 -4.43
C PRO A 734 -32.90 -0.96 -5.94
N ALA A 735 -32.62 0.07 -6.74
CA ALA A 735 -32.70 -0.01 -8.19
C ALA A 735 -31.27 -0.01 -8.76
N PRO A 736 -30.92 -0.98 -9.64
CA PRO A 736 -29.65 -0.95 -10.32
C PRO A 736 -29.53 0.36 -11.13
N PRO A 737 -28.36 1.00 -11.11
CA PRO A 737 -28.10 2.28 -11.78
C PRO A 737 -27.97 2.08 -13.30
N ALA A 738 -27.78 3.18 -14.02
CA ALA A 738 -27.32 3.13 -15.41
C ALA A 738 -25.98 2.40 -15.51
N ALA A 739 -25.11 2.48 -14.49
CA ALA A 739 -23.77 1.89 -14.54
C ALA A 739 -23.23 1.35 -13.21
N THR A 740 -22.42 0.29 -13.28
CA THR A 740 -21.61 -0.20 -12.13
C THR A 740 -20.38 0.68 -11.89
N ALA A 741 -19.73 0.51 -10.74
CA ALA A 741 -18.46 1.17 -10.43
C ALA A 741 -17.40 0.18 -9.95
N LEU A 742 -16.13 0.43 -10.29
CA LEU A 742 -14.97 -0.25 -9.72
C LEU A 742 -14.58 0.45 -8.42
N LEU A 743 -14.53 -0.28 -7.32
CA LEU A 743 -14.03 0.19 -6.04
C LEU A 743 -12.73 -0.53 -5.68
N THR A 744 -11.88 0.17 -4.95
CA THR A 744 -10.61 -0.34 -4.43
C THR A 744 -10.48 -0.13 -2.93
N THR A 745 -9.70 -0.96 -2.27
CA THR A 745 -9.33 -0.83 -0.85
C THR A 745 -7.96 -1.45 -0.60
N ARG A 746 -7.25 -1.01 0.45
CA ARG A 746 -6.04 -1.68 0.96
C ARG A 746 -6.26 -2.41 2.28
N ASP A 747 -7.36 -2.15 2.97
CA ASP A 747 -7.64 -2.65 4.32
C ASP A 747 -8.92 -3.51 4.43
N GLY A 748 -9.72 -3.58 3.36
CA GLY A 748 -11.01 -4.28 3.35
C GLY A 748 -12.11 -3.54 4.11
N ARG A 749 -11.84 -2.33 4.62
CA ARG A 749 -12.73 -1.53 5.48
C ARG A 749 -13.11 -0.21 4.81
N SER A 750 -12.16 0.42 4.15
CA SER A 750 -12.27 1.75 3.56
C SER A 750 -12.13 1.61 2.04
N PHE A 751 -13.20 1.92 1.31
CA PHE A 751 -13.25 1.73 -0.13
C PHE A 751 -13.36 3.06 -0.86
N SER A 752 -12.55 3.24 -1.91
CA SER A 752 -12.56 4.38 -2.83
C SER A 752 -13.06 3.97 -4.20
N GLU A 753 -13.78 4.84 -4.90
CA GLU A 753 -14.14 4.61 -6.31
C GLU A 753 -12.90 4.81 -7.19
N ARG A 754 -12.54 3.79 -7.97
CA ARG A 754 -11.47 3.85 -8.99
C ARG A 754 -12.03 4.22 -10.37
N VAL A 755 -13.13 3.56 -10.75
CA VAL A 755 -13.86 3.85 -12.00
C VAL A 755 -15.33 4.03 -11.65
N PRO A 756 -15.82 5.28 -11.53
CA PRO A 756 -17.20 5.57 -11.11
C PRO A 756 -18.28 5.03 -12.07
N GLU A 757 -17.96 4.97 -13.37
CA GLU A 757 -18.84 4.45 -14.43
C GLU A 757 -18.13 3.32 -15.19
N LEU A 758 -18.11 2.11 -14.59
CA LEU A 758 -17.38 0.96 -15.09
C LEU A 758 -18.07 0.28 -16.30
N LEU A 759 -19.35 -0.04 -16.17
CA LEU A 759 -20.17 -0.59 -17.24
C LEU A 759 -21.57 0.00 -17.18
N ALA A 760 -21.97 0.75 -18.22
CA ALA A 760 -23.24 1.47 -18.29
C ALA A 760 -24.32 0.81 -19.18
N GLN A 761 -24.10 -0.43 -19.63
CA GLN A 761 -24.96 -1.08 -20.62
C GLN A 761 -26.05 -1.94 -19.97
N GLY A 762 -27.32 -1.51 -20.11
CA GLY A 762 -28.49 -2.22 -19.61
C GLY A 762 -28.66 -2.11 -18.09
N ARG A 763 -28.83 -3.24 -17.39
CA ARG A 763 -28.95 -3.29 -15.92
C ARG A 763 -27.86 -4.19 -15.32
N PRO A 764 -26.59 -3.77 -15.36
CA PRO A 764 -25.49 -4.58 -14.84
C PRO A 764 -25.53 -4.59 -13.30
N THR A 765 -25.17 -5.72 -12.71
CA THR A 765 -25.29 -5.96 -11.27
C THR A 765 -24.03 -6.69 -10.75
N GLU A 766 -24.13 -7.96 -10.40
CA GLU A 766 -23.04 -8.79 -9.85
C GLU A 766 -21.85 -8.84 -10.81
N GLY A 767 -20.64 -8.61 -10.31
CA GLY A 767 -19.41 -8.68 -11.10
C GLY A 767 -18.23 -9.20 -10.28
N VAL A 768 -17.46 -10.10 -10.87
CA VAL A 768 -16.21 -10.64 -10.29
C VAL A 768 -15.04 -10.24 -11.17
N ILE A 769 -13.97 -9.74 -10.55
CA ILE A 769 -12.70 -9.45 -11.22
C ILE A 769 -11.68 -10.51 -10.80
N ARG A 770 -10.86 -10.98 -11.73
CA ARG A 770 -9.67 -11.79 -11.48
C ARG A 770 -8.52 -11.26 -12.32
N PHE A 771 -7.30 -11.63 -11.97
CA PHE A 771 -6.10 -11.15 -12.64
C PHE A 771 -5.41 -12.33 -13.33
N ALA A 772 -5.00 -12.14 -14.58
CA ALA A 772 -4.10 -13.03 -15.28
C ALA A 772 -2.67 -12.88 -14.75
N ALA A 773 -1.79 -13.82 -15.10
CA ALA A 773 -0.39 -13.79 -14.68
C ALA A 773 0.38 -12.55 -15.15
N ASP A 774 -0.03 -11.93 -16.27
CA ASP A 774 0.57 -10.70 -16.80
C ASP A 774 -0.02 -9.41 -16.19
N GLY A 775 -0.81 -9.53 -15.11
CA GLY A 775 -1.52 -8.43 -14.48
C GLY A 775 -2.81 -8.01 -15.19
N THR A 776 -3.21 -8.63 -16.31
CA THR A 776 -4.46 -8.27 -16.99
C THR A 776 -5.68 -8.59 -16.12
N ALA A 777 -6.51 -7.59 -15.84
CA ALA A 777 -7.77 -7.76 -15.13
C ALA A 777 -8.86 -8.28 -16.07
N VAL A 778 -9.54 -9.35 -15.65
CA VAL A 778 -10.67 -9.98 -16.34
C VAL A 778 -11.89 -9.90 -15.44
N CYS A 779 -12.97 -9.28 -15.94
CA CYS A 779 -14.22 -9.12 -15.22
C CYS A 779 -15.33 -9.94 -15.87
N LEU A 780 -16.06 -10.72 -15.09
CA LEU A 780 -17.30 -11.36 -15.52
C LEU A 780 -18.48 -10.70 -14.80
N GLN A 781 -19.32 -10.00 -15.54
CA GLN A 781 -20.39 -9.16 -15.01
C GLN A 781 -21.77 -9.59 -15.50
N ARG A 782 -22.69 -9.86 -14.57
CA ARG A 782 -24.09 -10.17 -14.86
C ARG A 782 -24.86 -8.92 -15.28
N ARG A 783 -25.64 -9.04 -16.35
CA ARG A 783 -26.63 -8.05 -16.81
C ARG A 783 -28.04 -8.62 -16.68
N ASP A 784 -28.87 -7.96 -15.88
CA ASP A 784 -30.30 -8.24 -15.81
C ASP A 784 -31.07 -7.53 -16.93
N GLY A 785 -32.25 -8.07 -17.24
CA GLY A 785 -33.12 -7.51 -18.26
C GLY A 785 -34.33 -8.40 -18.52
N ALA A 786 -35.09 -8.06 -19.56
CA ALA A 786 -36.07 -8.98 -20.12
C ALA A 786 -35.35 -10.26 -20.63
N PRO A 787 -36.06 -11.37 -20.86
CA PRO A 787 -35.44 -12.61 -21.31
C PRO A 787 -34.51 -12.50 -22.52
N ALA A 788 -34.75 -11.56 -23.43
CA ALA A 788 -33.92 -11.31 -24.61
C ALA A 788 -32.66 -10.45 -24.33
N ASP A 789 -32.62 -9.74 -23.20
CA ASP A 789 -31.58 -8.75 -22.88
C ASP A 789 -30.66 -9.20 -21.73
N ARG A 790 -31.05 -10.23 -20.97
CA ARG A 790 -30.24 -10.77 -19.87
C ARG A 790 -29.05 -11.56 -20.41
N SER A 791 -27.86 -11.26 -19.92
CA SER A 791 -26.61 -11.91 -20.33
C SER A 791 -25.50 -11.72 -19.30
N ALA A 792 -24.28 -12.14 -19.63
CA ALA A 792 -23.06 -11.83 -18.90
C ALA A 792 -22.07 -11.12 -19.84
N PHE A 793 -21.36 -10.14 -19.30
CA PHE A 793 -20.34 -9.36 -19.96
C PHE A 793 -18.96 -9.82 -19.54
N LEU A 794 -18.05 -9.90 -20.51
CA LEU A 794 -16.62 -10.06 -20.31
C LEU A 794 -15.95 -8.68 -20.43
N GLY A 795 -15.32 -8.24 -19.35
CA GLY A 795 -14.49 -7.04 -19.29
C GLY A 795 -13.02 -7.41 -19.26
N ILE A 796 -12.17 -6.68 -19.98
CA ILE A 796 -10.70 -6.84 -19.93
C ILE A 796 -10.06 -5.46 -19.79
N ALA A 797 -9.10 -5.33 -18.87
CA ALA A 797 -8.30 -4.12 -18.69
C ALA A 797 -6.86 -4.46 -18.30
N SER A 798 -5.90 -3.72 -18.84
CA SER A 798 -4.51 -3.74 -18.37
C SER A 798 -4.32 -2.74 -17.22
N PRO A 799 -3.26 -2.87 -16.41
CA PRO A 799 -2.89 -1.83 -15.44
C PRO A 799 -2.83 -0.44 -16.12
N PRO A 800 -3.24 0.65 -15.45
CA PRO A 800 -3.72 0.74 -14.07
C PRO A 800 -5.26 0.54 -13.91
N TYR A 801 -5.90 -0.17 -14.84
CA TYR A 801 -7.32 -0.60 -14.79
C TYR A 801 -8.38 0.50 -14.92
N ASP A 802 -7.99 1.65 -15.47
CA ASP A 802 -8.91 2.79 -15.65
C ASP A 802 -9.79 2.67 -16.90
N THR A 803 -9.41 1.82 -17.87
CA THR A 803 -10.12 1.64 -19.14
C THR A 803 -10.39 0.18 -19.41
N TRP A 804 -11.66 -0.16 -19.67
CA TRP A 804 -12.14 -1.53 -19.85
C TRP A 804 -12.72 -1.77 -21.23
N GLN A 805 -12.35 -2.91 -21.81
CA GLN A 805 -12.97 -3.42 -23.04
C GLN A 805 -14.06 -4.43 -22.67
N TRP A 806 -15.28 -4.15 -23.09
CA TRP A 806 -16.46 -4.94 -22.74
C TRP A 806 -17.01 -5.70 -23.95
N SER A 807 -17.36 -6.97 -23.75
CA SER A 807 -18.01 -7.83 -24.75
C SER A 807 -19.18 -8.57 -24.12
N ASP A 808 -20.33 -8.59 -24.79
CA ASP A 808 -21.49 -9.36 -24.36
C ASP A 808 -21.30 -10.83 -24.79
N LEU A 809 -21.33 -11.76 -23.82
CA LEU A 809 -21.15 -13.19 -24.10
C LEU A 809 -22.42 -13.85 -24.64
N GLY A 810 -23.57 -13.15 -24.61
CA GLY A 810 -24.85 -13.66 -25.11
C GLY A 810 -25.49 -14.77 -24.25
N GLN A 811 -24.79 -15.24 -23.21
CA GLN A 811 -25.27 -16.24 -22.25
C GLN A 811 -25.54 -15.56 -20.89
N TYR A 812 -26.66 -15.89 -20.26
CA TYR A 812 -26.91 -15.47 -18.87
C TYR A 812 -26.16 -16.36 -17.88
N LEU A 813 -25.45 -15.72 -16.94
CA LEU A 813 -24.82 -16.36 -15.78
C LEU A 813 -25.23 -15.61 -14.51
N GLY A 814 -26.10 -16.24 -13.70
CA GLY A 814 -26.56 -15.70 -12.40
C GLY A 814 -25.62 -16.06 -11.25
N GLY A 815 -25.21 -15.11 -10.41
CA GLY A 815 -24.20 -15.34 -9.38
C GLY A 815 -22.86 -15.82 -9.96
N PRO A 816 -22.24 -15.11 -10.92
CA PRO A 816 -21.09 -15.62 -11.65
C PRO A 816 -19.81 -15.66 -10.79
N ASN A 817 -19.02 -16.72 -10.93
CA ASN A 817 -17.64 -16.78 -10.43
C ASN A 817 -16.70 -17.12 -11.57
N LEU A 818 -15.44 -16.71 -11.42
CA LEU A 818 -14.39 -16.81 -12.44
C LEU A 818 -13.09 -17.28 -11.77
N ILE A 819 -12.37 -18.19 -12.42
CA ILE A 819 -11.07 -18.68 -11.98
C ILE A 819 -10.22 -19.05 -13.22
N ALA A 820 -8.91 -18.85 -13.16
CA ALA A 820 -7.98 -19.40 -14.15
C ALA A 820 -7.55 -20.81 -13.73
N THR A 821 -7.42 -21.73 -14.70
CA THR A 821 -6.74 -23.01 -14.47
C THR A 821 -5.25 -22.75 -14.25
N PRO A 822 -4.49 -23.70 -13.68
CA PRO A 822 -3.04 -23.58 -13.57
C PRO A 822 -2.32 -23.38 -14.91
N ALA A 823 -2.93 -23.75 -16.04
CA ALA A 823 -2.39 -23.49 -17.37
C ALA A 823 -2.84 -22.15 -17.98
N GLY A 824 -3.55 -21.32 -17.22
CA GLY A 824 -3.99 -19.98 -17.63
C GLY A 824 -5.28 -19.93 -18.44
N GLN A 825 -6.03 -21.02 -18.57
CA GLN A 825 -7.34 -21.02 -19.24
C GLN A 825 -8.45 -20.55 -18.29
N TRP A 826 -9.42 -19.79 -18.79
CA TRP A 826 -10.45 -19.20 -17.92
C TRP A 826 -11.69 -20.08 -17.82
N LEU A 827 -12.11 -20.36 -16.59
CA LEU A 827 -13.35 -21.06 -16.26
C LEU A 827 -14.33 -20.12 -15.57
N ALA A 828 -15.57 -20.14 -16.01
CA ALA A 828 -16.67 -19.43 -15.36
C ALA A 828 -17.75 -20.41 -14.92
N ALA A 829 -18.32 -20.14 -13.75
CA ALA A 829 -19.44 -20.90 -13.23
C ALA A 829 -20.57 -19.97 -12.77
N GLY A 830 -21.81 -20.42 -12.92
CA GLY A 830 -22.97 -19.67 -12.48
C GLY A 830 -24.27 -20.32 -12.93
N ARG A 831 -25.37 -19.57 -12.76
CA ARG A 831 -26.72 -20.02 -13.12
C ARG A 831 -26.93 -19.86 -14.61
N THR A 832 -27.06 -20.95 -15.36
CA THR A 832 -27.62 -20.93 -16.70
C THR A 832 -29.14 -21.08 -16.65
N LEU A 833 -29.81 -20.56 -17.67
CA LEU A 833 -31.25 -20.70 -17.87
C LEU A 833 -31.48 -21.50 -19.14
N ASP A 834 -31.77 -22.78 -18.96
CA ASP A 834 -31.97 -23.73 -20.03
C ASP A 834 -33.47 -24.03 -20.21
N ALA A 835 -33.82 -24.79 -21.26
CA ALA A 835 -35.22 -25.11 -21.57
C ALA A 835 -35.92 -25.90 -20.45
N ASP A 836 -35.16 -26.69 -19.69
CA ASP A 836 -35.60 -27.52 -18.57
C ASP A 836 -35.50 -26.85 -17.20
N GLY A 837 -34.94 -25.63 -17.12
CA GLY A 837 -34.91 -24.84 -15.90
C GLY A 837 -33.56 -24.15 -15.64
N ALA A 838 -33.38 -23.72 -14.39
CA ALA A 838 -32.13 -23.12 -13.93
C ALA A 838 -31.16 -24.19 -13.43
N HIS A 839 -29.90 -24.13 -13.86
CA HIS A 839 -28.84 -25.05 -13.47
C HIS A 839 -27.57 -24.30 -13.07
N THR A 840 -26.82 -24.87 -12.13
CA THR A 840 -25.44 -24.46 -11.87
C THR A 840 -24.55 -25.13 -12.91
N THR A 841 -23.86 -24.32 -13.71
CA THR A 841 -23.08 -24.79 -14.87
C THR A 841 -21.67 -24.22 -14.80
N LEU A 842 -20.67 -25.04 -15.10
CA LEU A 842 -19.28 -24.65 -15.34
C LEU A 842 -19.03 -24.63 -16.86
N GLY A 843 -18.32 -23.60 -17.34
CA GLY A 843 -17.92 -23.48 -18.73
C GLY A 843 -16.59 -22.76 -18.90
N VAL A 844 -16.03 -22.85 -20.09
CA VAL A 844 -14.80 -22.14 -20.48
C VAL A 844 -15.16 -20.74 -21.00
N VAL A 845 -14.35 -19.75 -20.62
CA VAL A 845 -14.39 -18.40 -21.18
C VAL A 845 -13.16 -18.22 -22.07
N GLU A 846 -13.41 -17.97 -23.35
CA GLU A 846 -12.35 -17.76 -24.33
C GLU A 846 -12.10 -16.26 -24.49
N LEU A 847 -10.96 -15.78 -23.99
CA LEU A 847 -10.63 -14.35 -24.02
C LEU A 847 -10.40 -13.83 -25.44
N ASP A 848 -9.88 -14.64 -26.37
CA ASP A 848 -9.63 -14.20 -27.74
C ASP A 848 -10.91 -14.06 -28.55
N THR A 849 -11.80 -15.06 -28.43
CA THR A 849 -13.06 -15.11 -29.18
C THR A 849 -14.20 -14.39 -28.46
N LYS A 850 -13.99 -13.95 -27.21
CA LYS A 850 -14.98 -13.29 -26.35
C LYS A 850 -16.24 -14.14 -26.20
N SER A 851 -16.06 -15.43 -25.91
CA SER A 851 -17.16 -16.40 -25.87
C SER A 851 -17.16 -17.23 -24.59
N PHE A 852 -18.32 -17.80 -24.28
CA PHE A 852 -18.50 -18.75 -23.18
C PHE A 852 -19.08 -20.05 -23.74
N ALA A 853 -18.45 -21.18 -23.42
CA ALA A 853 -18.91 -22.51 -23.82
C ALA A 853 -19.15 -23.38 -22.57
N PRO A 854 -20.39 -23.86 -22.32
CA PRO A 854 -20.67 -24.77 -21.22
C PRO A 854 -19.86 -26.08 -21.33
N LEU A 855 -19.24 -26.50 -20.23
CA LEU A 855 -18.51 -27.76 -20.14
C LEU A 855 -19.32 -28.83 -19.41
N VAL A 856 -19.92 -28.49 -18.28
CA VAL A 856 -20.67 -29.45 -17.46
C VAL A 856 -21.77 -28.77 -16.64
N ARG A 857 -22.93 -29.43 -16.55
CA ARG A 857 -24.03 -29.07 -15.64
C ARG A 857 -23.91 -29.90 -14.37
N LEU A 858 -24.01 -29.24 -13.23
CA LEU A 858 -23.94 -29.92 -11.93
C LEU A 858 -25.33 -30.47 -11.58
N PRO A 859 -25.42 -31.52 -10.75
CA PRO A 859 -26.68 -31.96 -10.14
C PRO A 859 -27.33 -30.79 -9.38
N SER A 860 -28.28 -30.13 -10.04
CA SER A 860 -28.80 -28.85 -9.59
C SER A 860 -30.14 -28.51 -10.26
N GLY A 861 -30.99 -27.76 -9.56
CA GLY A 861 -32.30 -27.36 -10.07
C GLY A 861 -33.07 -26.44 -9.12
N GLY A 862 -34.08 -25.76 -9.68
CA GLY A 862 -34.91 -24.80 -8.97
C GLY A 862 -34.11 -23.54 -8.58
N ASP A 863 -34.04 -23.25 -7.29
CA ASP A 863 -33.15 -22.22 -6.75
C ASP A 863 -31.74 -22.80 -6.53
N THR A 864 -30.78 -22.34 -7.33
CA THR A 864 -29.42 -22.90 -7.40
C THR A 864 -28.41 -21.87 -7.90
N SER A 865 -27.12 -21.94 -7.56
CA SER A 865 -25.97 -21.18 -8.13
C SER A 865 -25.02 -20.67 -7.03
N TYR A 866 -24.40 -19.50 -7.25
CA TYR A 866 -23.38 -18.81 -6.47
C TYR A 866 -22.20 -19.73 -6.18
N PRO A 867 -21.53 -20.22 -7.22
CA PRO A 867 -20.47 -21.18 -7.02
C PRO A 867 -19.25 -20.52 -6.37
N GLY A 868 -18.75 -21.10 -5.29
CA GLY A 868 -17.42 -20.79 -4.77
C GLY A 868 -16.38 -21.69 -5.43
N LEU A 869 -15.31 -21.14 -6.00
CA LEU A 869 -14.34 -21.87 -6.81
C LEU A 869 -12.96 -21.85 -6.15
N ALA A 870 -12.35 -23.02 -6.00
CA ALA A 870 -10.99 -23.15 -5.47
C ALA A 870 -10.26 -24.32 -6.14
N TRP A 871 -8.99 -24.13 -6.47
CA TRP A 871 -8.14 -25.20 -6.99
C TRP A 871 -7.43 -25.93 -5.85
N HIS A 872 -7.45 -27.27 -5.85
CA HIS A 872 -6.71 -28.07 -4.87
C HIS A 872 -6.51 -29.50 -5.36
N ASP A 873 -5.29 -30.03 -5.20
CA ASP A 873 -4.91 -31.40 -5.57
C ASP A 873 -5.27 -31.78 -7.02
N GLY A 874 -5.07 -30.83 -7.95
CA GLY A 874 -5.34 -31.03 -9.38
C GLY A 874 -6.84 -31.12 -9.73
N LEU A 875 -7.72 -30.73 -8.81
CA LEU A 875 -9.16 -30.67 -9.01
C LEU A 875 -9.69 -29.26 -8.78
N LEU A 876 -10.74 -28.91 -9.51
CA LEU A 876 -11.56 -27.76 -9.20
C LEU A 876 -12.60 -28.16 -8.14
N TRP A 877 -12.50 -27.55 -6.96
CA TRP A 877 -13.48 -27.68 -5.90
C TRP A 877 -14.49 -26.55 -6.04
N MET A 878 -15.77 -26.92 -6.04
CA MET A 878 -16.85 -25.97 -6.26
C MET A 878 -17.96 -26.15 -5.24
N SER A 879 -18.14 -25.16 -4.36
CA SER A 879 -19.37 -25.08 -3.56
C SER A 879 -20.52 -24.54 -4.41
N TYR A 880 -21.76 -24.93 -4.13
CA TYR A 880 -22.96 -24.29 -4.66
C TYR A 880 -24.15 -24.64 -3.78
N TYR A 881 -25.22 -23.85 -3.82
CA TYR A 881 -26.49 -24.26 -3.21
C TYR A 881 -27.48 -24.72 -4.28
N SER A 882 -28.42 -25.58 -3.91
CA SER A 882 -29.45 -26.07 -4.84
C SER A 882 -30.70 -26.61 -4.15
N SER A 883 -31.85 -26.57 -4.82
CA SER A 883 -33.15 -27.04 -4.31
C SER A 883 -33.67 -28.36 -4.91
N HIS A 884 -32.84 -29.08 -5.66
CA HIS A 884 -33.25 -30.25 -6.43
C HIS A 884 -33.64 -31.49 -5.59
N GLU A 885 -33.23 -31.57 -4.31
CA GLU A 885 -33.50 -32.70 -3.40
C GLU A 885 -34.51 -32.38 -2.29
N ALA A 886 -35.43 -31.43 -2.53
CA ALA A 886 -36.43 -30.90 -1.59
C ALA A 886 -35.86 -30.00 -0.48
N GLY A 887 -36.21 -28.71 -0.55
CA GLY A 887 -35.54 -27.66 0.26
C GLY A 887 -34.21 -27.28 -0.38
N THR A 888 -33.68 -26.08 -0.07
CA THR A 888 -32.32 -25.74 -0.50
C THR A 888 -31.30 -26.43 0.42
N CYS A 889 -30.16 -26.83 -0.13
CA CYS A 889 -29.02 -27.38 0.60
C CYS A 889 -27.71 -26.83 0.00
N VAL A 890 -26.60 -26.97 0.72
CA VAL A 890 -25.25 -26.62 0.25
C VAL A 890 -24.51 -27.88 -0.18
N TYR A 891 -23.91 -27.84 -1.36
CA TYR A 891 -23.19 -28.94 -1.99
C TYR A 891 -21.75 -28.54 -2.28
N LEU A 892 -20.87 -29.54 -2.30
CA LEU A 892 -19.50 -29.44 -2.75
C LEU A 892 -19.27 -30.43 -3.89
N ALA A 893 -18.91 -29.92 -5.06
CA ALA A 893 -18.48 -30.70 -6.20
C ALA A 893 -16.95 -30.70 -6.31
N LYS A 894 -16.40 -31.82 -6.75
CA LYS A 894 -14.99 -31.94 -7.18
C LYS A 894 -14.99 -32.27 -8.66
N LEU A 895 -14.33 -31.45 -9.45
CA LEU A 895 -14.27 -31.61 -10.90
C LEU A 895 -12.84 -31.80 -11.36
N ARG A 896 -12.65 -32.77 -12.25
CA ARG A 896 -11.41 -32.96 -12.97
C ARG A 896 -11.51 -32.20 -14.29
N ILE A 897 -10.57 -31.28 -14.51
CA ILE A 897 -10.45 -30.55 -15.77
C ILE A 897 -9.35 -31.22 -16.58
N THR A 898 -9.65 -31.58 -17.82
CA THR A 898 -8.68 -32.10 -18.78
C THR A 898 -8.54 -31.07 -19.90
N GLU A 899 -7.31 -30.65 -20.13
CA GLU A 899 -6.93 -29.63 -21.11
C GLU A 899 -6.32 -30.23 -22.37
#